data_AF-A0AAE3ZW79-F1
#
_entry.id   AF-A0AAE3ZW79-F1
#
_cell.length_a   1.000
_cell.length_b   1.000
_cell.length_c   1.000
_cell.angle_alpha   90.00
_cell.angle_beta   90.00
_cell.angle_gamma   90.00
#
_symmetry.space_group_name_H-M   'P 1'
#
loop_
_entity.id
_entity.type
_entity.pdbx_description
1 polymer ?
#
loop_
_entity_poly.entity_id
_entity_poly.type
_entity_poly.pdbx_seq_one_letter_code
_entity_poly.pdbx_strand_id
1 'polypeptide(L)'
;MTIGHAGRPALPAGPRRGSASALRWVADNLAVVGPDPGDAIVSIAGLLPTEPGVVTVVGQLAGPDDWAMITEVLPIAVPPGAAARLAVSGAGMSPPHGPPPAALLAQQLDADIYAPNGQLLLVPGGGMFALDGWRWFSPDGMVRQGGRRFPRPHWESEVDTIARHPVSGVRAYAVPAGLWLFSDAPGVPDPSLDDLVLAIPADPDRVTIVLGRPGTPAPGVEAVMSMLEALDPSMVIAPYGDAAAEVMRLATLIAEHWDSPVEVATGLPTLDGEFELVSVAVDPSGESWWTPPVSRLRVAPGVPPAPIGTVGLLADLRPTGTGSHRLNERWVVEATQFGLWVRPPYAGQHVADVRRRPWDPQRLTILVGLPGLPLPDDVLPMLHMLLNRLPPDVRGRVTFVPTELNHLLDTDTEDRPDVVLADQRSTTPRWWRRDDRLFAVLLTVDGPTGMVRTDAGDVAPGELGEIIATHRDPDPRPVLLIASAPVAPDVEQLLADQLQSTVIARRNDGWWASAPHRVGLEPRAAAMLPSGFPFTEEELAAALTPARPATRRQPGRAADHEPLLSLAPAQEAAVVAQRLREGRAGVPTVVVAAEPDWRHPFRLDGRPATALELARTIADHRPGWIADRETVWLEAGELTESSLRLLANYLGTPVGTRARAVPDAPPAAHATGWFAVPPRGADGQDLTGPYGREGYLDQERYDHGEP
;
A
#
# COMPACT_ATOMS: atom_id res chain seq x y z
N MET A 1 0.10 10.86 -6.35
CA MET A 1 1.01 10.22 -5.38
C MET A 1 1.54 8.97 -6.04
N THR A 2 2.81 8.98 -6.40
CA THR A 2 3.46 7.97 -7.25
C THR A 2 3.84 6.78 -6.38
N ILE A 3 3.32 5.60 -6.70
CA ILE A 3 3.66 4.33 -6.03
C ILE A 3 5.02 3.88 -6.57
N GLY A 4 6.05 3.89 -5.71
CA GLY A 4 7.39 3.43 -6.05
C GLY A 4 7.47 1.91 -6.02
N HIS A 5 7.71 1.29 -7.17
CA HIS A 5 8.17 -0.10 -7.25
C HIS A 5 9.55 -0.24 -6.60
N ALA A 6 9.70 -1.29 -5.79
CA ALA A 6 10.98 -1.72 -5.24
C ALA A 6 11.94 -2.10 -6.38
N GLY A 7 12.84 -1.18 -6.72
CA GLY A 7 13.92 -1.42 -7.67
C GLY A 7 15.07 -2.19 -7.04
N ARG A 8 15.55 -3.22 -7.73
CA ARG A 8 16.91 -3.77 -7.57
C ARG A 8 17.93 -2.60 -7.54
N PRO A 9 18.99 -2.67 -6.72
CA PRO A 9 20.03 -1.64 -6.72
C PRO A 9 20.71 -1.59 -8.10
N ALA A 10 20.66 -0.42 -8.72
CA ALA A 10 21.38 -0.14 -9.95
C ALA A 10 22.89 -0.21 -9.68
N LEU A 11 23.62 -0.96 -10.50
CA LEU A 11 25.08 -0.89 -10.55
C LEU A 11 25.52 0.57 -10.80
N PRO A 12 26.58 1.07 -10.12
CA PRO A 12 26.96 2.47 -10.18
C PRO A 12 27.40 2.85 -11.60
N ALA A 13 26.62 3.72 -12.23
CA ALA A 13 27.05 4.47 -13.40
C ALA A 13 28.22 5.37 -13.01
N GLY A 14 29.28 5.38 -13.83
CA GLY A 14 30.51 6.13 -13.55
C GLY A 14 30.29 7.62 -13.28
N PRO A 15 31.21 8.27 -12.54
CA PRO A 15 31.01 9.61 -12.01
C PRO A 15 30.84 10.62 -13.15
N ARG A 16 29.63 11.15 -13.29
CA ARG A 16 29.38 12.38 -14.06
C ARG A 16 29.89 13.55 -13.22
N ARG A 17 30.94 14.20 -13.70
CA ARG A 17 31.47 15.47 -13.18
C ARG A 17 30.37 16.55 -13.28
N GLY A 18 29.70 16.84 -12.17
CA GLY A 18 28.78 17.97 -12.00
C GLY A 18 29.35 18.99 -11.01
N SER A 19 29.35 20.25 -11.44
CA SER A 19 29.61 21.53 -10.74
C SER A 19 29.94 21.52 -9.23
N ALA A 20 31.04 22.20 -8.90
CA ALA A 20 31.62 22.49 -7.59
C ALA A 20 30.61 22.82 -6.47
N SER A 21 30.75 22.04 -5.38
CA SER A 21 30.17 22.19 -4.05
C SER A 21 30.33 23.61 -3.52
N ALA A 22 29.29 24.25 -2.99
CA ALA A 22 29.39 25.44 -2.13
C ALA A 22 28.96 25.06 -0.70
N LEU A 23 29.45 25.75 0.34
CA LEU A 23 28.89 25.59 1.68
C LEU A 23 27.41 25.98 1.67
N ARG A 24 26.54 25.00 1.93
CA ARG A 24 25.09 25.20 2.01
C ARG A 24 24.72 25.41 3.47
N TRP A 25 24.40 26.65 3.84
CA TRP A 25 23.90 26.98 5.17
C TRP A 25 22.51 26.39 5.37
N VAL A 26 22.35 25.61 6.44
CA VAL A 26 21.08 25.00 6.87
C VAL A 26 20.50 25.76 8.08
N ALA A 27 21.35 26.39 8.88
CA ALA A 27 21.00 27.32 9.95
C ALA A 27 22.11 28.38 10.14
N ASP A 28 21.91 29.37 11.02
CA ASP A 28 22.83 30.49 11.24
C ASP A 28 24.27 30.05 11.62
N ASN A 29 24.43 28.88 12.22
CA ASN A 29 25.71 28.31 12.64
C ASN A 29 25.89 26.86 12.17
N LEU A 30 25.20 26.44 11.12
CA LEU A 30 25.29 25.08 10.58
C LEU A 30 25.36 25.11 9.05
N ALA A 31 26.43 24.54 8.50
CA ALA A 31 26.64 24.42 7.06
C ALA A 31 26.94 22.97 6.63
N VAL A 32 26.53 22.63 5.41
CA VAL A 32 26.83 21.36 4.76
C VAL A 32 27.85 21.55 3.64
N VAL A 33 28.81 20.61 3.54
CA VAL A 33 29.88 20.60 2.52
C VAL A 33 29.94 19.28 1.76
N GLY A 34 30.29 19.35 0.47
CA GLY A 34 30.50 18.19 -0.39
C GLY A 34 29.22 17.65 -1.06
N PRO A 35 29.30 16.49 -1.73
CA PRO A 35 28.16 15.88 -2.40
C PRO A 35 27.10 15.44 -1.40
N ASP A 36 25.85 15.81 -1.69
CA ASP A 36 24.67 15.40 -0.92
C ASP A 36 23.59 14.84 -1.86
N PRO A 37 23.77 13.60 -2.37
CA PRO A 37 22.81 13.01 -3.28
C PRO A 37 21.46 12.82 -2.59
N GLY A 38 20.45 13.56 -3.04
CA GLY A 38 19.09 13.47 -2.50
C GLY A 38 18.84 14.25 -1.21
N ASP A 39 19.68 15.25 -0.88
CA ASP A 39 19.53 16.11 0.32
C ASP A 39 19.53 15.33 1.66
N ALA A 40 20.18 14.15 1.71
CA ALA A 40 20.21 13.28 2.88
C ALA A 40 21.04 13.88 4.03
N ILE A 41 22.22 14.44 3.74
CA ILE A 41 23.09 15.09 4.72
C ILE A 41 22.42 16.37 5.23
N VAL A 42 21.83 17.18 4.36
CA VAL A 42 21.08 18.38 4.75
C VAL A 42 19.90 18.04 5.66
N SER A 43 19.17 16.96 5.36
CA SER A 43 18.03 16.52 6.17
C SER A 43 18.46 16.12 7.58
N ILE A 44 19.54 15.32 7.72
CA ILE A 44 20.06 14.93 9.04
C ILE A 44 20.69 16.12 9.76
N ALA A 45 21.42 16.99 9.04
CA ALA A 45 22.04 18.17 9.60
C ALA A 45 20.99 19.10 10.23
N GLY A 46 19.83 19.28 9.59
CA GLY A 46 18.73 20.07 10.13
C GLY A 46 18.18 19.58 11.49
N LEU A 47 18.46 18.33 11.87
CA LEU A 47 18.08 17.76 13.16
C LEU A 47 19.19 17.91 14.23
N LEU A 48 20.41 18.31 13.84
CA LEU A 48 21.50 18.46 14.79
C LEU A 48 21.24 19.64 15.74
N PRO A 49 21.52 19.47 17.04
CA PRO A 49 21.42 20.57 17.98
C PRO A 49 22.48 21.62 17.68
N THR A 50 22.07 22.88 17.67
CA THR A 50 22.96 24.03 17.48
C THR A 50 23.48 24.52 18.83
N GLU A 51 24.78 24.76 18.91
CA GLU A 51 25.43 25.31 20.10
C GLU A 51 25.73 26.80 19.88
N PRO A 52 25.29 27.70 20.79
CA PRO A 52 25.62 29.11 20.69
C PRO A 52 27.13 29.34 20.63
N GLY A 53 27.59 30.11 19.63
CA GLY A 53 29.01 30.42 19.45
C GLY A 53 29.86 29.31 18.82
N VAL A 54 29.26 28.19 18.41
CA VAL A 54 29.93 27.11 17.67
C VAL A 54 29.37 27.02 16.26
N VAL A 55 30.22 27.17 15.25
CA VAL A 55 29.86 26.91 13.86
C VAL A 55 30.09 25.43 13.55
N THR A 56 29.06 24.72 13.13
CA THR A 56 29.13 23.31 12.77
C THR A 56 29.16 23.15 11.26
N VAL A 57 30.13 22.41 10.74
CA VAL A 57 30.26 22.07 9.33
C VAL A 57 30.17 20.56 9.19
N VAL A 58 29.15 20.06 8.50
CA VAL A 58 28.87 18.63 8.31
C VAL A 58 29.06 18.27 6.85
N GLY A 59 29.68 17.13 6.55
CA GLY A 59 29.72 16.68 5.18
C GLY A 59 30.71 15.57 4.88
N GLN A 60 30.72 15.18 3.60
CA GLN A 60 31.67 14.23 3.06
C GLN A 60 32.57 14.95 2.07
N LEU A 61 33.89 14.84 2.23
CA LEU A 61 34.82 15.45 1.27
C LEU A 61 35.16 14.42 0.19
N ALA A 62 34.96 14.80 -1.06
CA ALA A 62 35.26 13.99 -2.24
C ALA A 62 36.69 14.21 -2.75
N GLY A 63 37.35 15.31 -2.36
CA GLY A 63 38.72 15.61 -2.81
C GLY A 63 39.36 16.84 -2.16
N PRO A 64 40.58 17.21 -2.62
CA PRO A 64 41.32 18.36 -2.10
C PRO A 64 40.62 19.71 -2.35
N ASP A 65 39.78 19.80 -3.39
CA ASP A 65 39.03 21.01 -3.69
C ASP A 65 37.98 21.33 -2.60
N ASP A 66 37.35 20.31 -2.02
CA ASP A 66 36.41 20.51 -0.90
C ASP A 66 37.14 20.99 0.36
N TRP A 67 38.36 20.51 0.59
CA TRP A 67 39.22 21.00 1.68
C TRP A 67 39.65 22.44 1.47
N ALA A 68 40.06 22.80 0.25
CA ALA A 68 40.41 24.18 -0.10
C ALA A 68 39.23 25.12 0.15
N MET A 69 38.02 24.68 -0.18
CA MET A 69 36.80 25.44 0.10
C MET A 69 36.55 25.63 1.59
N ILE A 70 36.69 24.59 2.41
CA ILE A 70 36.57 24.74 3.87
C ILE A 70 37.57 25.78 4.37
N THR A 71 38.84 25.70 3.93
CA THR A 71 39.87 26.64 4.35
C THR A 71 39.64 28.08 3.88
N GLU A 72 38.92 28.27 2.76
CA GLU A 72 38.61 29.60 2.21
C GLU A 72 37.38 30.23 2.86
N VAL A 73 36.31 29.44 3.07
CA VAL A 73 35.01 29.98 3.50
C VAL A 73 34.82 29.97 5.01
N LEU A 74 35.38 28.98 5.72
CA LEU A 74 35.24 28.88 7.18
C LEU A 74 35.76 30.12 7.95
N PRO A 75 36.86 30.80 7.55
CA PRO A 75 37.29 32.05 8.16
C PRO A 75 36.28 33.20 8.12
N ILE A 76 35.33 33.16 7.19
CA ILE A 76 34.27 34.19 7.07
C ILE A 76 33.20 33.96 8.14
N ALA A 77 32.96 32.70 8.51
CA ALA A 77 31.88 32.32 9.41
C ALA A 77 32.34 32.11 10.87
N VAL A 78 33.60 31.78 11.10
CA VAL A 78 34.17 31.53 12.43
C VAL A 78 35.06 32.71 12.83
N PRO A 79 34.58 33.63 13.68
CA PRO A 79 35.41 34.74 14.13
C PRO A 79 36.57 34.24 15.01
N PRO A 80 37.72 34.95 15.07
CA PRO A 80 38.82 34.61 15.97
C PRO A 80 38.36 34.51 17.43
N GLY A 81 38.85 33.49 18.15
CA GLY A 81 38.46 33.17 19.52
C GLY A 81 37.12 32.45 19.67
N ALA A 82 36.44 32.10 18.57
CA ALA A 82 35.26 31.23 18.59
C ALA A 82 35.63 29.74 18.52
N ALA A 83 34.62 28.88 18.43
CA ALA A 83 34.78 27.46 18.21
C ALA A 83 34.08 27.00 16.93
N ALA A 84 34.61 25.96 16.30
CA ALA A 84 33.95 25.29 15.19
C ALA A 84 34.01 23.77 15.32
N ARG A 85 32.93 23.11 14.90
CA ARG A 85 32.82 21.66 14.84
C ARG A 85 32.89 21.22 13.39
N LEU A 86 34.04 20.66 13.01
CA LEU A 86 34.27 20.10 11.69
C LEU A 86 33.87 18.63 11.69
N ALA A 87 32.57 18.38 11.49
CA ALA A 87 31.94 17.07 11.39
C ALA A 87 32.17 16.43 10.01
N VAL A 88 33.44 16.13 9.74
CA VAL A 88 33.93 15.52 8.51
C VAL A 88 34.85 14.34 8.87
N SER A 89 34.57 13.15 8.33
CA SER A 89 35.37 11.94 8.58
C SER A 89 36.86 12.19 8.38
N GLY A 90 37.68 11.79 9.36
CA GLY A 90 39.13 11.88 9.32
C GLY A 90 39.72 13.27 9.58
N ALA A 91 38.93 14.32 9.78
CA ALA A 91 39.44 15.68 9.96
C ALA A 91 40.38 15.85 11.18
N GLY A 92 40.21 15.04 12.23
CA GLY A 92 41.08 14.97 13.39
C GLY A 92 42.14 13.86 13.35
N MET A 93 42.20 13.08 12.26
CA MET A 93 43.19 12.02 12.09
C MET A 93 44.53 12.60 11.62
N SER A 94 45.63 12.13 12.22
CA SER A 94 46.97 12.50 11.78
C SER A 94 47.32 11.73 10.50
N PRO A 95 47.55 12.41 9.35
CA PRO A 95 48.07 11.73 8.17
C PRO A 95 49.51 11.23 8.42
N PRO A 96 50.02 10.28 7.61
CA PRO A 96 51.38 9.75 7.76
C PRO A 96 52.48 10.82 7.74
N HIS A 97 52.24 11.94 7.04
CA HIS A 97 53.18 13.02 6.85
C HIS A 97 52.50 14.38 7.05
N GLY A 98 52.21 14.75 8.29
CA GLY A 98 51.76 16.10 8.62
C GLY A 98 50.84 16.17 9.84
N PRO A 99 50.51 17.39 10.29
CA PRO A 99 49.48 17.59 11.30
C PRO A 99 48.09 17.25 10.74
N PRO A 100 47.12 16.90 11.62
CA PRO A 100 45.72 16.75 11.21
C PRO A 100 45.17 18.03 10.55
N PRO A 101 44.27 17.91 9.54
CA PRO A 101 43.64 19.07 8.92
C PRO A 101 42.99 20.04 9.91
N ALA A 102 42.31 19.50 10.94
CA ALA A 102 41.70 20.32 11.99
C ALA A 102 42.72 21.12 12.82
N ALA A 103 43.93 20.59 13.01
CA ALA A 103 45.00 21.30 13.73
C ALA A 103 45.52 22.51 12.94
N LEU A 104 45.64 22.36 11.61
CA LEU A 104 46.02 23.47 10.73
C LEU A 104 44.94 24.54 10.71
N LEU A 105 43.67 24.14 10.64
CA LEU A 105 42.53 25.06 10.69
C LEU A 105 42.44 25.80 12.03
N ALA A 106 42.70 25.14 13.16
CA ALA A 106 42.69 25.79 14.47
C ALA A 106 43.72 26.92 14.56
N GLN A 107 44.93 26.68 14.04
CA GLN A 107 45.99 27.68 13.98
C GLN A 107 45.66 28.82 13.00
N GLN A 108 45.10 28.50 11.84
CA GLN A 108 44.77 29.49 10.81
C GLN A 108 43.62 30.42 11.24
N LEU A 109 42.61 29.86 11.90
CA LEU A 109 41.41 30.58 12.33
C LEU A 109 41.58 31.29 13.68
N ASP A 110 42.66 30.98 14.41
CA ASP A 110 42.81 31.35 15.82
C ASP A 110 41.55 30.98 16.63
N ALA A 111 41.04 29.77 16.38
CA ALA A 111 39.79 29.24 16.93
C ALA A 111 39.93 27.77 17.37
N ASP A 112 39.09 27.35 18.30
CA ASP A 112 39.01 25.97 18.75
C ASP A 112 38.28 25.09 17.72
N ILE A 113 38.91 24.00 17.27
CA ILE A 113 38.32 23.08 16.27
C ILE A 113 38.06 21.71 16.88
N TYR A 114 36.80 21.27 16.81
CA TYR A 114 36.37 19.92 17.18
C TYR A 114 36.23 19.07 15.92
N ALA A 115 36.95 17.96 15.84
CA ALA A 115 36.94 17.10 14.66
C ALA A 115 37.00 15.61 15.02
N PRO A 116 36.36 14.73 14.24
CA PRO A 116 36.40 13.29 14.49
C PRO A 116 37.79 12.73 14.16
N ASN A 117 38.30 11.90 15.06
CA ASN A 117 39.40 11.01 14.80
C ASN A 117 38.81 9.74 14.18
N GLY A 118 39.14 9.45 12.92
CA GLY A 118 38.55 8.32 12.22
C GLY A 118 37.23 8.65 11.49
N GLN A 119 36.47 7.60 11.23
CA GLN A 119 35.20 7.69 10.53
C GLN A 119 34.13 8.36 11.42
N LEU A 120 33.37 9.28 10.82
CA LEU A 120 32.19 9.88 11.41
C LEU A 120 30.94 9.23 10.84
N LEU A 121 29.97 8.93 11.71
CA LEU A 121 28.63 8.50 11.35
C LEU A 121 27.64 9.59 11.73
N LEU A 122 26.75 9.91 10.79
CA LEU A 122 25.55 10.70 11.08
C LEU A 122 24.44 9.72 11.45
N VAL A 123 23.86 9.92 12.63
CA VAL A 123 22.90 9.00 13.23
C VAL A 123 21.50 9.60 13.08
N PRO A 124 20.50 8.81 12.66
CA PRO A 124 19.10 9.26 12.64
C PRO A 124 18.70 9.93 13.96
N GLY A 125 17.90 10.99 13.89
CA GLY A 125 17.46 11.74 15.08
C GLY A 125 18.41 12.85 15.53
N GLY A 126 19.40 13.23 14.71
CA GLY A 126 20.25 14.39 14.99
C GLY A 126 21.45 14.08 15.89
N GLY A 127 22.00 12.86 15.81
CA GLY A 127 23.22 12.47 16.50
C GLY A 127 24.44 12.35 15.58
N MET A 128 25.64 12.44 16.16
CA MET A 128 26.89 12.11 15.47
C MET A 128 27.74 11.17 16.31
N PHE A 129 28.42 10.23 15.65
CA PHE A 129 29.27 9.24 16.30
C PHE A 129 30.62 9.11 15.60
N ALA A 130 31.70 9.42 16.31
CA ALA A 130 33.07 9.27 15.83
C ALA A 130 33.66 7.95 16.34
N LEU A 131 34.00 7.05 15.41
CA LEU A 131 34.43 5.69 15.75
C LEU A 131 35.72 5.63 16.57
N ASP A 132 36.65 6.58 16.40
CA ASP A 132 37.85 6.66 17.24
C ASP A 132 37.84 7.90 18.14
N GLY A 133 36.64 8.43 18.41
CA GLY A 133 36.40 9.59 19.25
C GLY A 133 36.58 10.94 18.55
N TRP A 134 36.19 11.99 19.24
CA TRP A 134 36.40 13.38 18.85
C TRP A 134 37.74 13.87 19.40
N ARG A 135 38.32 14.86 18.72
CA ARG A 135 39.49 15.60 19.20
C ARG A 135 39.21 17.09 19.13
N TRP A 136 39.67 17.78 20.15
CA TRP A 136 39.67 19.24 20.21
C TRP A 136 41.10 19.72 19.98
N PHE A 137 41.27 20.53 18.93
CA PHE A 137 42.49 21.23 18.56
C PHE A 137 42.36 22.70 18.93
N SER A 138 43.25 23.21 19.77
CA SER A 138 43.32 24.64 20.09
C SER A 138 44.36 25.35 19.22
N PRO A 139 44.26 26.69 19.08
CA PRO A 139 45.20 27.48 18.26
C PRO A 139 46.66 27.39 18.69
N ASP A 140 46.90 27.17 19.99
CA ASP A 140 48.24 26.98 20.57
C ASP A 140 48.84 25.60 20.31
N GLY A 141 48.12 24.72 19.60
CA GLY A 141 48.57 23.39 19.23
C GLY A 141 48.30 22.31 20.28
N MET A 142 47.61 22.62 21.38
CA MET A 142 47.16 21.56 22.30
C MET A 142 46.07 20.69 21.66
N VAL A 143 46.10 19.40 21.97
CA VAL A 143 45.09 18.42 21.52
C VAL A 143 44.47 17.75 22.74
N ARG A 144 43.15 17.86 22.87
CA ARG A 144 42.37 17.19 23.92
C ARG A 144 41.51 16.10 23.30
N GLN A 145 41.52 14.92 23.90
CA GLN A 145 40.59 13.85 23.52
C GLN A 145 39.18 14.24 23.99
N GLY A 146 38.23 14.10 23.08
CA GLY A 146 36.81 14.23 23.34
C GLY A 146 36.14 12.88 23.48
N GLY A 147 34.82 12.94 23.60
CA GLY A 147 33.94 11.78 23.62
C GLY A 147 33.81 11.08 22.27
N ARG A 148 32.91 10.12 22.14
CA ARG A 148 32.54 9.51 20.85
C ARG A 148 31.26 10.10 20.26
N ARG A 149 30.33 10.55 21.11
CA ARG A 149 28.99 11.00 20.67
C ARG A 149 28.87 12.51 20.72
N PHE A 150 28.04 13.03 19.83
CA PHE A 150 27.56 14.39 19.88
C PHE A 150 26.04 14.44 19.60
N PRO A 151 25.24 15.06 20.48
CA PRO A 151 25.59 15.47 21.85
C PRO A 151 26.15 14.33 22.69
N ARG A 152 26.95 14.67 23.69
CA ARG A 152 27.54 13.68 24.58
C ARG A 152 26.51 13.29 25.65
N PRO A 153 26.05 12.02 25.70
CA PRO A 153 25.19 11.56 26.78
C PRO A 153 25.98 11.38 28.08
N HIS A 154 25.30 11.47 29.21
CA HIS A 154 25.94 11.40 30.53
C HIS A 154 26.58 10.04 30.82
N TRP A 155 26.04 8.96 30.24
CA TRP A 155 26.49 7.57 30.41
C TRP A 155 27.69 7.17 29.52
N GLU A 156 28.18 8.07 28.66
CA GLU A 156 29.18 7.72 27.66
C GLU A 156 30.49 7.18 28.26
N SER A 157 30.98 7.77 29.35
CA SER A 157 32.27 7.42 29.96
C SER A 157 32.32 5.96 30.42
N GLU A 158 31.23 5.51 31.00
CA GLU A 158 31.04 4.19 31.58
C GLU A 158 30.98 3.15 30.44
N VAL A 159 30.16 3.41 29.41
CA VAL A 159 30.06 2.57 28.20
C VAL A 159 31.41 2.39 27.52
N ASP A 160 32.14 3.49 27.33
CA ASP A 160 33.45 3.47 26.69
C ASP A 160 34.48 2.72 27.53
N THR A 161 34.35 2.74 28.86
CA THR A 161 35.23 2.00 29.78
C THR A 161 34.97 0.50 29.71
N ILE A 162 33.70 0.10 29.64
CA ILE A 162 33.29 -1.31 29.49
C ILE A 162 33.75 -1.84 28.13
N ALA A 163 33.55 -1.08 27.05
CA ALA A 163 33.96 -1.49 25.70
C ALA A 163 35.48 -1.74 25.58
N ARG A 164 36.30 -1.04 26.36
CA ARG A 164 37.77 -1.24 26.40
C ARG A 164 38.20 -2.47 27.22
N HIS A 165 37.36 -2.96 28.13
CA HIS A 165 37.69 -4.04 29.05
C HIS A 165 36.59 -5.11 29.07
N PRO A 166 36.29 -5.75 27.93
CA PRO A 166 35.30 -6.81 27.89
C PRO A 166 35.72 -8.02 28.73
N VAL A 167 34.74 -8.73 29.29
CA VAL A 167 34.98 -10.01 29.97
C VAL A 167 35.22 -11.11 28.94
N SER A 168 35.89 -12.19 29.37
CA SER A 168 36.18 -13.34 28.49
C SER A 168 34.89 -13.95 27.91
N GLY A 169 34.90 -14.25 26.60
CA GLY A 169 33.77 -14.85 25.89
C GLY A 169 32.75 -13.86 25.34
N VAL A 170 32.90 -12.56 25.62
CA VAL A 170 32.02 -11.49 25.12
C VAL A 170 32.86 -10.44 24.41
N ARG A 171 32.46 -10.04 23.20
CA ARG A 171 32.99 -8.86 22.51
C ARG A 171 32.09 -7.68 22.82
N ALA A 172 32.70 -6.52 23.05
CA ALA A 172 31.98 -5.30 23.38
C ALA A 172 32.44 -4.14 22.50
N TYR A 173 31.47 -3.44 21.90
CA TYR A 173 31.71 -2.31 21.03
C TYR A 173 30.85 -1.13 21.46
N ALA A 174 31.47 0.04 21.59
CA ALA A 174 30.72 1.28 21.70
C ALA A 174 29.99 1.54 20.38
N VAL A 175 28.69 1.78 20.46
CA VAL A 175 27.81 2.15 19.34
C VAL A 175 27.10 3.47 19.68
N PRO A 176 26.50 4.18 18.70
CA PRO A 176 25.92 5.49 18.98
C PRO A 176 24.97 5.53 20.17
N ALA A 177 24.06 4.57 20.28
CA ALA A 177 23.09 4.52 21.37
C ALA A 177 23.56 3.87 22.66
N GLY A 178 24.77 3.30 22.70
CA GLY A 178 25.27 2.61 23.90
C GLY A 178 26.31 1.56 23.59
N LEU A 179 26.03 0.32 23.98
CA LEU A 179 26.96 -0.80 23.96
C LEU A 179 26.38 -1.97 23.16
N TRP A 180 27.19 -2.53 22.25
CA TRP A 180 26.86 -3.73 21.51
C TRP A 180 27.70 -4.91 22.02
N LEU A 181 27.01 -5.97 22.44
CA LEU A 181 27.56 -7.16 23.07
C LEU A 181 27.21 -8.41 22.28
N PHE A 182 28.21 -9.19 21.88
CA PHE A 182 28.00 -10.46 21.18
C PHE A 182 29.10 -11.46 21.52
N SER A 183 28.86 -12.74 21.19
CA SER A 183 29.78 -13.83 21.53
C SER A 183 31.16 -13.65 20.90
N ASP A 184 32.21 -13.92 21.67
CA ASP A 184 33.58 -14.03 21.16
C ASP A 184 33.82 -15.45 20.62
N ALA A 185 33.35 -15.70 19.39
CA ALA A 185 33.50 -16.98 18.72
C ALA A 185 34.54 -16.93 17.58
N PRO A 186 35.32 -18.00 17.35
CA PRO A 186 36.29 -18.05 16.27
C PRO A 186 35.64 -17.86 14.89
N GLY A 187 36.27 -17.04 14.03
CA GLY A 187 35.79 -16.81 12.66
C GLY A 187 34.67 -15.78 12.55
N VAL A 188 34.22 -15.17 13.65
CA VAL A 188 33.29 -14.04 13.62
C VAL A 188 34.03 -12.80 13.08
N PRO A 189 33.57 -12.20 11.97
CA PRO A 189 34.22 -11.02 11.41
C PRO A 189 34.15 -9.84 12.38
N ASP A 190 35.02 -8.85 12.20
CA ASP A 190 34.89 -7.59 12.93
C ASP A 190 33.58 -6.86 12.54
N PRO A 191 33.10 -5.94 13.39
CA PRO A 191 32.03 -5.02 13.02
C PRO A 191 32.29 -4.32 11.68
N SER A 192 31.25 -4.26 10.85
CA SER A 192 31.19 -3.46 9.64
C SER A 192 30.54 -2.10 9.93
N LEU A 193 30.83 -1.10 9.09
CA LEU A 193 30.13 0.18 9.12
C LEU A 193 28.65 0.06 8.72
N ASP A 194 28.29 -1.04 8.06
CA ASP A 194 26.92 -1.32 7.62
C ASP A 194 26.08 -2.07 8.66
N ASP A 195 26.65 -2.43 9.82
CA ASP A 195 25.88 -3.08 10.89
C ASP A 195 24.78 -2.12 11.41
N LEU A 196 23.51 -2.56 11.37
CA LEU A 196 22.33 -1.75 11.70
C LEU A 196 22.36 -1.14 13.10
N VAL A 197 23.11 -1.76 14.02
CA VAL A 197 23.32 -1.25 15.38
C VAL A 197 23.94 0.17 15.41
N LEU A 198 24.64 0.55 14.34
CA LEU A 198 25.23 1.87 14.18
C LEU A 198 24.23 2.95 13.73
N ALA A 199 22.99 2.57 13.39
CA ALA A 199 21.93 3.50 13.04
C ALA A 199 20.97 3.81 14.22
N ILE A 200 21.16 3.19 15.38
CA ILE A 200 20.31 3.37 16.55
C ILE A 200 20.52 4.79 17.13
N PRO A 201 19.46 5.61 17.25
CA PRO A 201 19.56 6.95 17.84
C PRO A 201 19.96 6.87 19.31
N ALA A 202 20.84 7.78 19.75
CA ALA A 202 21.22 7.87 21.15
C ALA A 202 20.13 8.56 21.98
N ASP A 203 19.80 7.97 23.13
CA ASP A 203 18.98 8.60 24.15
C ASP A 203 19.92 9.23 25.20
N PRO A 204 19.84 10.55 25.45
CA PRO A 204 20.73 11.21 26.40
C PRO A 204 20.56 10.73 27.84
N ASP A 205 19.40 10.16 28.17
CA ASP A 205 19.01 9.76 29.53
C ASP A 205 19.07 8.24 29.74
N ARG A 206 19.19 7.46 28.66
CA ARG A 206 19.16 5.99 28.71
C ARG A 206 20.21 5.36 27.81
N VAL A 207 20.95 4.40 28.32
CA VAL A 207 21.88 3.60 27.51
C VAL A 207 21.13 2.45 26.83
N THR A 208 21.39 2.22 25.55
CA THR A 208 20.89 1.02 24.85
C THR A 208 21.94 -0.08 24.87
N ILE A 209 21.57 -1.23 25.40
CA ILE A 209 22.39 -2.46 25.42
C ILE A 209 21.88 -3.39 24.34
N VAL A 210 22.66 -3.55 23.27
CA VAL A 210 22.32 -4.41 22.14
C VAL A 210 22.98 -5.77 22.32
N LEU A 211 22.19 -6.83 22.31
CA LEU A 211 22.66 -8.19 22.55
C LEU A 211 22.57 -9.04 21.27
N GLY A 212 23.65 -9.74 20.95
CA GLY A 212 23.73 -10.65 19.82
C GLY A 212 24.18 -10.00 18.52
N ARG A 213 24.38 -10.82 17.50
CA ARG A 213 24.67 -10.42 16.13
C ARG A 213 24.13 -11.50 15.19
N PRO A 214 23.49 -11.15 14.05
CA PRO A 214 23.10 -12.13 13.05
C PRO A 214 24.27 -13.03 12.64
N GLY A 215 23.98 -14.32 12.45
CA GLY A 215 24.96 -15.35 12.13
C GLY A 215 25.83 -15.82 13.31
N THR A 216 25.61 -15.30 14.53
CA THR A 216 26.38 -15.69 15.73
C THR A 216 25.47 -16.11 16.87
N PRO A 217 25.90 -17.06 17.73
CA PRO A 217 25.15 -17.39 18.94
C PRO A 217 25.12 -16.21 19.91
N ALA A 218 24.05 -16.07 20.66
CA ALA A 218 23.94 -15.05 21.69
C ALA A 218 24.97 -15.28 22.83
N PRO A 219 25.52 -14.21 23.43
CA PRO A 219 26.51 -14.32 24.50
C PRO A 219 25.90 -14.84 25.81
N GLY A 220 26.73 -15.37 26.71
CA GLY A 220 26.31 -15.82 28.02
C GLY A 220 25.78 -14.67 28.89
N VAL A 221 24.57 -14.82 29.43
CA VAL A 221 23.83 -13.78 30.17
C VAL A 221 24.58 -13.32 31.42
N GLU A 222 25.26 -14.22 32.12
CA GLU A 222 25.95 -13.99 33.39
C GLU A 222 27.25 -13.20 33.18
N ALA A 223 27.95 -13.48 32.09
CA ALA A 223 29.11 -12.71 31.66
C ALA A 223 28.69 -11.28 31.30
N VAL A 224 27.58 -11.14 30.56
CA VAL A 224 27.00 -9.83 30.22
C VAL A 224 26.55 -9.08 31.48
N MET A 225 25.82 -9.72 32.38
CA MET A 225 25.39 -9.11 33.65
C MET A 225 26.57 -8.54 34.43
N SER A 226 27.67 -9.30 34.56
CA SER A 226 28.89 -8.86 35.25
C SER A 226 29.50 -7.60 34.62
N MET A 227 29.36 -7.40 33.30
CA MET A 227 29.80 -6.17 32.63
C MET A 227 28.89 -4.98 32.94
N LEU A 228 27.59 -5.23 33.09
CA LEU A 228 26.58 -4.19 33.28
C LEU A 228 26.47 -3.72 34.74
N GLU A 229 27.05 -4.43 35.71
CA GLU A 229 27.10 -4.02 37.13
C GLU A 229 27.70 -2.61 37.35
N ALA A 230 28.55 -2.16 36.43
CA ALA A 230 29.18 -0.84 36.48
C ALA A 230 28.34 0.30 35.87
N LEU A 231 27.20 -0.01 35.23
CA LEU A 231 26.31 0.98 34.62
C LEU A 231 25.20 1.42 35.58
N ASP A 232 24.76 2.67 35.41
CA ASP A 232 23.51 3.16 35.99
C ASP A 232 22.33 2.34 35.43
N PRO A 233 21.27 2.05 36.21
CA PRO A 233 20.26 1.06 35.83
C PRO A 233 19.28 1.57 34.75
N SER A 234 19.38 2.85 34.36
CA SER A 234 18.56 3.46 33.32
C SER A 234 18.98 2.98 31.92
N MET A 235 18.48 1.80 31.52
CA MET A 235 18.83 1.16 30.25
C MET A 235 17.65 0.55 29.50
N VAL A 236 17.83 0.44 28.19
CA VAL A 236 16.96 -0.33 27.28
C VAL A 236 17.77 -1.48 26.71
N ILE A 237 17.24 -2.71 26.77
CA ILE A 237 17.92 -3.89 26.21
C ILE A 237 17.25 -4.27 24.89
N ALA A 238 18.03 -4.44 23.83
CA ALA A 238 17.54 -4.73 22.48
C ALA A 238 18.23 -5.97 21.91
N PRO A 239 17.50 -6.93 21.30
CA PRO A 239 18.13 -8.06 20.63
C PRO A 239 18.53 -7.70 19.20
N TYR A 240 19.60 -8.35 18.73
CA TYR A 240 20.05 -8.32 17.35
C TYR A 240 20.33 -9.74 16.85
N GLY A 241 19.61 -10.16 15.80
CA GLY A 241 19.59 -11.55 15.36
C GLY A 241 18.85 -12.45 16.35
N ASP A 242 19.44 -13.59 16.72
CA ASP A 242 18.78 -14.65 17.49
C ASP A 242 18.82 -14.48 19.02
N ALA A 243 19.04 -13.27 19.54
CA ALA A 243 19.29 -13.04 20.97
C ALA A 243 18.05 -12.71 21.81
N ALA A 244 16.84 -12.84 21.27
CA ALA A 244 15.61 -12.42 21.94
C ALA A 244 15.37 -13.16 23.28
N ALA A 245 15.65 -14.47 23.32
CA ALA A 245 15.49 -15.26 24.55
C ALA A 245 16.50 -14.82 25.62
N GLU A 246 17.76 -14.63 25.25
CA GLU A 246 18.83 -14.16 26.14
C GLU A 246 18.55 -12.75 26.66
N VAL A 247 18.03 -11.85 25.82
CA VAL A 247 17.60 -10.51 26.24
C VAL A 247 16.52 -10.59 27.32
N MET A 248 15.51 -11.45 27.15
CA MET A 248 14.47 -11.60 28.17
C MET A 248 15.00 -12.20 29.48
N ARG A 249 15.94 -13.15 29.41
CA ARG A 249 16.61 -13.70 30.60
C ARG A 249 17.45 -12.63 31.31
N LEU A 250 18.24 -11.88 30.55
CA LEU A 250 19.07 -10.78 31.07
C LEU A 250 18.22 -9.69 31.71
N ALA A 251 17.14 -9.25 31.05
CA ALA A 251 16.24 -8.24 31.59
C ALA A 251 15.57 -8.69 32.89
N THR A 252 15.19 -9.97 32.99
CA THR A 252 14.62 -10.55 34.22
C THR A 252 15.65 -10.56 35.34
N LEU A 253 16.88 -11.03 35.06
CA LEU A 253 17.98 -11.07 36.02
C LEU A 253 18.31 -9.67 36.54
N ILE A 254 18.41 -8.69 35.64
CA ILE A 254 18.67 -7.29 35.98
C ILE A 254 17.53 -6.73 36.85
N ALA A 255 16.28 -6.96 36.44
CA ALA A 255 15.13 -6.46 37.17
C ALA A 255 15.11 -7.00 38.60
N GLU A 256 15.36 -8.31 38.77
CA GLU A 256 15.46 -8.96 40.08
C GLU A 256 16.66 -8.46 40.89
N HIS A 257 17.81 -8.26 40.25
CA HIS A 257 19.04 -7.85 40.92
C HIS A 257 18.97 -6.41 41.44
N TRP A 258 18.38 -5.49 40.68
CA TRP A 258 18.23 -4.08 41.06
C TRP A 258 16.87 -3.74 41.68
N ASP A 259 15.98 -4.72 41.82
CA ASP A 259 14.58 -4.55 42.27
C ASP A 259 13.87 -3.38 41.55
N SER A 260 14.11 -3.26 40.24
CA SER A 260 13.62 -2.14 39.42
C SER A 260 13.16 -2.64 38.04
N PRO A 261 12.09 -2.06 37.45
CA PRO A 261 11.69 -2.41 36.10
C PRO A 261 12.76 -2.07 35.06
N VAL A 262 12.91 -2.94 34.04
CA VAL A 262 13.80 -2.77 32.90
C VAL A 262 12.99 -2.71 31.61
N GLU A 263 13.36 -1.82 30.69
CA GLU A 263 12.75 -1.76 29.36
C GLU A 263 13.49 -2.69 28.38
N VAL A 264 12.71 -3.43 27.61
CA VAL A 264 13.20 -4.30 26.53
C VAL A 264 12.58 -3.85 25.23
N ALA A 265 13.39 -3.55 24.22
CA ALA A 265 12.91 -3.38 22.85
C ALA A 265 12.70 -4.74 22.20
N THR A 266 11.68 -4.89 21.36
CA THR A 266 11.36 -6.15 20.66
C THR A 266 12.20 -6.33 19.38
N GLY A 267 13.35 -5.69 19.30
CA GLY A 267 14.20 -5.53 18.12
C GLY A 267 15.10 -4.30 18.30
N LEU A 268 15.82 -3.90 17.25
CA LEU A 268 16.66 -2.71 17.27
C LEU A 268 15.78 -1.44 17.26
N PRO A 269 15.89 -0.55 18.25
CA PRO A 269 15.17 0.72 18.23
C PRO A 269 15.76 1.61 17.13
N THR A 270 14.96 2.04 16.17
CA THR A 270 15.39 2.95 15.10
C THR A 270 14.28 3.91 14.76
N LEU A 271 14.58 4.92 13.95
CA LEU A 271 13.58 5.82 13.41
C LEU A 271 13.05 5.27 12.06
N ASP A 272 11.76 5.42 11.83
CA ASP A 272 11.15 5.19 10.51
C ASP A 272 11.26 6.43 9.61
N GLY A 273 10.62 6.40 8.43
CA GLY A 273 10.64 7.51 7.48
C GLY A 273 9.97 8.79 7.98
N GLU A 274 9.15 8.71 9.03
CA GLU A 274 8.48 9.84 9.68
C GLU A 274 9.20 10.28 10.96
N PHE A 275 10.41 9.75 11.21
CA PHE A 275 11.21 9.97 12.42
C PHE A 275 10.57 9.47 13.71
N GLU A 276 9.64 8.52 13.63
CA GLU A 276 9.04 7.88 14.80
C GLU A 276 9.88 6.69 15.26
N LEU A 277 10.01 6.51 16.58
CA LEU A 277 10.79 5.41 17.15
C LEU A 277 10.04 4.08 16.98
N VAL A 278 10.56 3.24 16.10
CA VAL A 278 10.07 1.89 15.82
C VAL A 278 11.09 0.84 16.27
N SER A 279 10.64 -0.41 16.41
CA SER A 279 11.51 -1.55 16.71
C SER A 279 11.65 -2.42 15.47
N VAL A 280 12.87 -2.67 15.01
CA VAL A 280 13.15 -3.52 13.85
C VAL A 280 13.73 -4.85 14.33
N ALA A 281 12.94 -5.92 14.21
CA ALA A 281 13.40 -7.28 14.48
C ALA A 281 14.14 -7.82 13.26
N VAL A 282 15.43 -8.12 13.44
CA VAL A 282 16.31 -8.72 12.42
C VAL A 282 16.37 -10.22 12.65
N ASP A 283 16.21 -10.99 11.59
CA ASP A 283 16.26 -12.45 11.68
C ASP A 283 17.68 -12.98 12.02
N PRO A 284 17.80 -14.27 12.39
CA PRO A 284 19.10 -14.84 12.73
C PRO A 284 20.13 -14.80 11.61
N SER A 285 19.74 -14.77 10.32
CA SER A 285 20.68 -14.68 9.20
C SER A 285 21.11 -13.25 8.88
N GLY A 286 20.32 -12.26 9.29
CA GLY A 286 20.51 -10.85 8.92
C GLY A 286 19.96 -10.52 7.53
N GLU A 287 19.24 -11.45 6.89
CA GLU A 287 18.75 -11.30 5.52
C GLU A 287 17.34 -10.72 5.46
N SER A 288 16.55 -10.90 6.53
CA SER A 288 15.19 -10.38 6.64
C SER A 288 15.02 -9.58 7.92
N TRP A 289 14.14 -8.58 7.85
CA TRP A 289 13.71 -7.81 8.99
C TRP A 289 12.23 -7.47 8.89
N TRP A 290 11.63 -7.10 10.03
CA TRP A 290 10.25 -6.65 10.12
C TRP A 290 10.05 -5.77 11.36
N THR A 291 8.90 -5.12 11.46
CA THR A 291 8.57 -4.23 12.59
C THR A 291 7.48 -4.86 13.45
N PRO A 292 7.80 -5.45 14.62
CA PRO A 292 6.80 -5.99 15.53
C PRO A 292 5.83 -4.91 16.02
N PRO A 293 4.52 -5.17 16.09
CA PRO A 293 3.54 -4.16 16.52
C PRO A 293 3.72 -3.67 17.96
N VAL A 294 4.21 -4.54 18.84
CA VAL A 294 4.63 -4.18 20.19
C VAL A 294 6.11 -3.86 20.09
N SER A 295 6.51 -2.60 20.24
CA SER A 295 7.91 -2.17 20.08
C SER A 295 8.74 -2.31 21.34
N ARG A 296 8.10 -2.25 22.52
CA ARG A 296 8.77 -2.29 23.82
C ARG A 296 7.95 -3.03 24.87
N LEU A 297 8.68 -3.66 25.80
CA LEU A 297 8.18 -4.38 26.95
C LEU A 297 8.80 -3.78 28.21
N ARG A 298 8.04 -3.80 29.31
CA ARG A 298 8.53 -3.57 30.66
C ARG A 298 8.61 -4.91 31.37
N VAL A 299 9.80 -5.24 31.85
CA VAL A 299 10.08 -6.42 32.68
C VAL A 299 10.25 -5.95 34.11
N ALA A 300 9.54 -6.55 35.06
CA ALA A 300 9.62 -6.20 36.48
C ALA A 300 9.67 -7.46 37.35
N PRO A 301 10.26 -7.41 38.55
CA PRO A 301 10.43 -8.59 39.40
C PRO A 301 9.10 -9.31 39.68
N GLY A 302 9.07 -10.63 39.42
CA GLY A 302 7.91 -11.49 39.67
C GLY A 302 6.67 -11.26 38.78
N VAL A 303 6.64 -10.21 37.96
CA VAL A 303 5.51 -9.83 37.11
C VAL A 303 5.77 -10.25 35.66
N PRO A 304 4.76 -10.76 34.92
CA PRO A 304 4.91 -11.03 33.49
C PRO A 304 5.29 -9.77 32.70
N PRO A 305 6.18 -9.87 31.70
CA PRO A 305 6.51 -8.77 30.80
C PRO A 305 5.25 -8.15 30.17
N ALA A 306 5.16 -6.83 30.22
CA ALA A 306 3.99 -6.08 29.75
C ALA A 306 4.39 -5.08 28.66
N PRO A 307 3.65 -4.98 27.54
CA PRO A 307 3.89 -3.95 26.54
C PRO A 307 3.83 -2.53 27.11
N ILE A 308 4.69 -1.65 26.59
CA ILE A 308 4.67 -0.22 26.91
C ILE A 308 4.59 0.62 25.63
N GLY A 309 3.97 1.80 25.74
CA GLY A 309 3.71 2.66 24.60
C GLY A 309 2.44 2.28 23.83
N THR A 310 2.19 3.01 22.76
CA THR A 310 1.01 2.82 21.89
C THR A 310 1.28 1.69 20.90
N VAL A 311 0.33 0.76 20.77
CA VAL A 311 0.36 -0.26 19.72
C VAL A 311 -0.43 0.28 18.53
N GLY A 312 0.26 0.68 17.46
CA GLY A 312 -0.34 1.40 16.33
C GLY A 312 -1.61 0.75 15.77
N LEU A 313 -1.62 -0.57 15.57
CA LEU A 313 -2.78 -1.30 15.04
C LEU A 313 -4.04 -1.22 15.94
N LEU A 314 -3.87 -0.87 17.21
CA LEU A 314 -4.94 -0.77 18.22
C LEU A 314 -5.33 0.68 18.53
N ALA A 315 -4.63 1.68 17.99
CA ALA A 315 -4.75 3.08 18.42
C ALA A 315 -6.17 3.66 18.31
N ASP A 316 -6.96 3.24 17.30
CA ASP A 316 -8.34 3.73 17.11
C ASP A 316 -9.39 2.95 17.93
N LEU A 317 -8.98 1.91 18.65
CA LEU A 317 -9.90 1.08 19.43
C LEU A 317 -10.08 1.67 20.82
N ARG A 318 -11.31 1.57 21.35
CA ARG A 318 -11.63 2.09 22.69
C ARG A 318 -10.82 1.33 23.75
N PRO A 319 -9.99 2.01 24.58
CA PRO A 319 -9.28 1.36 25.67
C PRO A 319 -10.23 0.78 26.72
N THR A 320 -9.87 -0.37 27.28
CA THR A 320 -10.61 -1.09 28.34
C THR A 320 -9.77 -1.36 29.58
N GLY A 321 -8.46 -1.20 29.49
CA GLY A 321 -7.48 -1.37 30.57
C GLY A 321 -6.07 -1.22 30.02
N THR A 322 -5.06 -1.46 30.85
CA THR A 322 -3.65 -1.41 30.43
C THR A 322 -3.39 -2.39 29.29
N GLY A 323 -3.00 -1.87 28.12
CA GLY A 323 -2.73 -2.69 26.91
C GLY A 323 -3.95 -3.39 26.32
N SER A 324 -5.16 -3.16 26.83
CA SER A 324 -6.39 -3.89 26.43
C SER A 324 -7.40 -2.96 25.77
N HIS A 325 -7.89 -3.35 24.60
CA HIS A 325 -8.76 -2.53 23.73
C HIS A 325 -10.01 -3.30 23.34
N ARG A 326 -11.12 -2.58 23.19
CA ARG A 326 -12.41 -3.17 22.86
C ARG A 326 -12.51 -3.44 21.38
N LEU A 327 -12.80 -4.70 21.01
CA LEU A 327 -13.18 -5.07 19.64
C LEU A 327 -14.68 -4.91 19.46
N ASN A 328 -15.48 -5.42 20.41
CA ASN A 328 -16.93 -5.23 20.49
C ASN A 328 -17.44 -5.43 21.94
N GLU A 329 -18.75 -5.63 22.11
CA GLU A 329 -19.35 -5.87 23.43
C GLU A 329 -18.89 -7.18 24.11
N ARG A 330 -18.45 -8.18 23.32
CA ARG A 330 -18.12 -9.55 23.76
C ARG A 330 -16.63 -9.88 23.73
N TRP A 331 -15.82 -9.09 23.05
CA TRP A 331 -14.41 -9.37 22.79
C TRP A 331 -13.54 -8.14 23.01
N VAL A 332 -12.38 -8.38 23.64
CA VAL A 332 -11.27 -7.43 23.77
C VAL A 332 -10.03 -8.05 23.15
N VAL A 333 -9.11 -7.20 22.73
CA VAL A 333 -7.74 -7.57 22.36
C VAL A 333 -6.79 -6.96 23.38
N GLU A 334 -5.88 -7.78 23.88
CA GLU A 334 -4.82 -7.36 24.80
C GLU A 334 -3.47 -7.54 24.10
N ALA A 335 -2.66 -6.48 24.08
CA ALA A 335 -1.27 -6.60 23.66
C ALA A 335 -0.47 -7.30 24.76
N THR A 336 0.39 -8.25 24.37
CA THR A 336 1.21 -9.08 25.26
C THR A 336 2.63 -9.23 24.69
N GLN A 337 3.55 -9.82 25.46
CA GLN A 337 4.92 -10.05 24.95
C GLN A 337 4.99 -10.97 23.73
N PHE A 338 4.05 -11.91 23.58
CA PHE A 338 4.03 -12.85 22.45
C PHE A 338 3.26 -12.32 21.23
N GLY A 339 2.60 -11.16 21.35
CA GLY A 339 1.74 -10.59 20.32
C GLY A 339 0.40 -10.13 20.87
N LEU A 340 -0.69 -10.73 20.41
CA LEU A 340 -2.06 -10.30 20.73
C LEU A 340 -2.84 -11.42 21.40
N TRP A 341 -3.67 -11.07 22.37
CA TRP A 341 -4.61 -11.96 23.01
C TRP A 341 -6.04 -11.47 22.86
N VAL A 342 -6.82 -12.17 22.02
CA VAL A 342 -8.24 -11.92 21.79
C VAL A 342 -9.05 -12.76 22.77
N ARG A 343 -9.78 -12.11 23.68
CA ARG A 343 -10.52 -12.80 24.76
C ARG A 343 -11.82 -12.07 25.15
N PRO A 344 -12.73 -12.71 25.90
CA PRO A 344 -13.85 -11.99 26.49
C PRO A 344 -13.40 -10.94 27.54
N PRO A 345 -14.07 -9.78 27.67
CA PRO A 345 -13.63 -8.65 28.49
C PRO A 345 -13.28 -9.00 29.94
N TYR A 346 -14.09 -9.86 30.58
CA TYR A 346 -13.96 -10.22 32.00
C TYR A 346 -13.32 -11.60 32.23
N ALA A 347 -13.13 -12.38 31.16
CA ALA A 347 -12.58 -13.72 31.26
C ALA A 347 -11.05 -13.67 31.12
N GLY A 348 -10.34 -14.49 31.88
CA GLY A 348 -8.88 -14.63 31.75
C GLY A 348 -8.03 -13.52 32.38
N GLN A 349 -8.62 -12.48 33.00
CA GLN A 349 -7.87 -11.35 33.55
C GLN A 349 -6.79 -11.79 34.55
N HIS A 350 -7.03 -12.85 35.32
CA HIS A 350 -6.09 -13.40 36.32
C HIS A 350 -5.22 -14.56 35.81
N VAL A 351 -5.26 -14.89 34.52
CA VAL A 351 -4.46 -16.00 33.97
C VAL A 351 -3.07 -15.49 33.61
N ALA A 352 -2.19 -15.42 34.61
CA ALA A 352 -0.82 -14.96 34.44
C ALA A 352 -0.02 -15.84 33.45
N ASP A 353 -0.31 -17.13 33.38
CA ASP A 353 0.40 -18.09 32.53
C ASP A 353 0.30 -17.76 31.04
N VAL A 354 -0.84 -17.23 30.59
CA VAL A 354 -0.98 -16.77 29.20
C VAL A 354 -0.01 -15.63 28.93
N ARG A 355 0.10 -14.66 29.84
CA ARG A 355 1.03 -13.51 29.70
C ARG A 355 2.50 -13.90 29.82
N ARG A 356 2.81 -15.03 30.47
CA ARG A 356 4.17 -15.58 30.57
C ARG A 356 4.61 -16.37 29.33
N ARG A 357 3.72 -16.58 28.36
CA ARG A 357 4.07 -17.26 27.11
C ARG A 357 5.25 -16.55 26.44
N PRO A 358 6.26 -17.29 25.96
CA PRO A 358 7.48 -16.69 25.43
C PRO A 358 7.20 -15.87 24.18
N TRP A 359 7.95 -14.79 24.05
CA TRP A 359 8.04 -14.01 22.83
C TRP A 359 8.77 -14.79 21.73
N ASP A 360 8.22 -14.78 20.51
CA ASP A 360 8.88 -15.26 19.29
C ASP A 360 9.29 -14.04 18.44
N PRO A 361 10.60 -13.79 18.20
CA PRO A 361 11.05 -12.62 17.44
C PRO A 361 10.73 -12.70 15.94
N GLN A 362 10.35 -13.87 15.41
CA GLN A 362 10.09 -14.05 13.99
C GLN A 362 8.61 -13.99 13.64
N ARG A 363 7.71 -14.11 14.63
CA ARG A 363 6.27 -14.29 14.42
C ARG A 363 5.43 -13.43 15.35
N LEU A 364 4.27 -13.01 14.86
CA LEU A 364 3.22 -12.43 15.69
C LEU A 364 2.24 -13.54 16.10
N THR A 365 2.20 -13.90 17.38
CA THR A 365 1.20 -14.86 17.86
C THR A 365 -0.10 -14.15 18.23
N ILE A 366 -1.22 -14.58 17.65
CA ILE A 366 -2.57 -14.17 18.06
C ILE A 366 -3.22 -15.33 18.79
N LEU A 367 -3.29 -15.22 20.12
CA LEU A 367 -3.99 -16.18 20.96
C LEU A 367 -5.47 -15.80 21.05
N VAL A 368 -6.37 -16.76 20.88
CA VAL A 368 -7.82 -16.55 20.82
C VAL A 368 -8.51 -17.36 21.91
N GLY A 369 -9.41 -16.72 22.65
CA GLY A 369 -10.18 -17.33 23.72
C GLY A 369 -9.38 -17.58 24.99
N LEU A 370 -9.83 -18.57 25.77
CA LEU A 370 -9.14 -19.06 26.95
C LEU A 370 -8.65 -20.49 26.70
N PRO A 371 -7.48 -20.88 27.23
CA PRO A 371 -7.00 -22.25 27.11
C PRO A 371 -8.03 -23.28 27.58
N GLY A 372 -8.30 -24.29 26.75
CA GLY A 372 -9.20 -25.40 27.07
C GLY A 372 -10.70 -25.09 26.92
N LEU A 373 -11.09 -23.87 26.54
CA LEU A 373 -12.49 -23.54 26.25
C LEU A 373 -12.76 -23.54 24.73
N PRO A 374 -13.94 -24.01 24.29
CA PRO A 374 -14.33 -23.94 22.89
C PRO A 374 -14.46 -22.47 22.44
N LEU A 375 -14.08 -22.23 21.18
CA LEU A 375 -14.18 -20.91 20.57
C LEU A 375 -15.59 -20.69 19.99
N PRO A 376 -16.30 -19.63 20.40
CA PRO A 376 -17.55 -19.25 19.75
C PRO A 376 -17.30 -18.70 18.33
N ASP A 377 -18.18 -19.01 17.38
CA ASP A 377 -18.08 -18.54 15.98
C ASP A 377 -18.11 -17.00 15.84
N ASP A 378 -18.65 -16.30 16.84
CA ASP A 378 -18.75 -14.83 16.85
C ASP A 378 -17.39 -14.12 17.01
N VAL A 379 -16.30 -14.87 17.23
CA VAL A 379 -14.92 -14.35 17.24
C VAL A 379 -14.36 -14.13 15.83
N LEU A 380 -14.77 -14.92 14.84
CA LEU A 380 -14.21 -14.91 13.49
C LEU A 380 -14.28 -13.52 12.83
N PRO A 381 -15.38 -12.76 12.93
CA PRO A 381 -15.43 -11.38 12.41
C PRO A 381 -14.43 -10.45 13.09
N MET A 382 -14.08 -10.68 14.36
CA MET A 382 -13.11 -9.87 15.10
C MET A 382 -11.69 -10.20 14.66
N LEU A 383 -11.37 -11.48 14.42
CA LEU A 383 -10.07 -11.90 13.89
C LEU A 383 -9.82 -11.32 12.49
N HIS A 384 -10.82 -11.36 11.60
CA HIS A 384 -10.71 -10.73 10.28
C HIS A 384 -10.49 -9.21 10.38
N MET A 385 -11.15 -8.54 11.35
CA MET A 385 -10.96 -7.11 11.56
C MET A 385 -9.51 -6.82 11.96
N LEU A 386 -8.97 -7.61 12.89
CA LEU A 386 -7.59 -7.46 13.33
C LEU A 386 -6.58 -7.73 12.21
N LEU A 387 -6.76 -8.81 11.45
CA LEU A 387 -5.89 -9.14 10.31
C LEU A 387 -5.89 -8.03 9.25
N ASN A 388 -7.02 -7.40 9.00
CA ASN A 388 -7.12 -6.27 8.05
C ASN A 388 -6.49 -4.97 8.56
N ARG A 389 -6.17 -4.87 9.85
CA ARG A 389 -5.41 -3.75 10.43
C ARG A 389 -3.91 -3.99 10.42
N LEU A 390 -3.45 -5.21 10.14
CA LEU A 390 -2.03 -5.53 10.10
C LEU A 390 -1.43 -5.12 8.75
N PRO A 391 -0.25 -4.48 8.75
CA PRO A 391 0.57 -4.33 7.56
C PRO A 391 0.83 -5.70 6.89
N PRO A 392 0.97 -5.77 5.55
CA PRO A 392 1.13 -7.04 4.83
C PRO A 392 2.33 -7.87 5.29
N ASP A 393 3.45 -7.22 5.60
CA ASP A 393 4.68 -7.84 6.12
C ASP A 393 4.48 -8.46 7.51
N VAL A 394 3.70 -7.80 8.37
CA VAL A 394 3.30 -8.34 9.68
C VAL A 394 2.32 -9.50 9.51
N ARG A 395 1.34 -9.36 8.60
CA ARG A 395 0.31 -10.39 8.34
C ARG A 395 0.93 -11.72 7.91
N GLY A 396 1.95 -11.69 7.05
CA GLY A 396 2.69 -12.89 6.63
C GLY A 396 3.44 -13.61 7.75
N ARG A 397 3.58 -12.98 8.93
CA ARG A 397 4.26 -13.52 10.11
C ARG A 397 3.29 -13.93 11.22
N VAL A 398 1.99 -13.81 11.00
CA VAL A 398 0.98 -14.18 12.01
C VAL A 398 0.93 -15.69 12.19
N THR A 399 0.71 -16.13 13.43
CA THR A 399 0.25 -17.49 13.74
C THR A 399 -0.86 -17.42 14.77
N PHE A 400 -1.87 -18.28 14.63
CA PHE A 400 -2.95 -18.36 15.60
C PHE A 400 -2.71 -19.46 16.64
N VAL A 401 -3.21 -19.20 17.84
CA VAL A 401 -3.42 -20.21 18.87
C VAL A 401 -4.90 -20.15 19.26
N PRO A 402 -5.68 -21.22 19.01
CA PRO A 402 -5.25 -22.54 18.55
C PRO A 402 -5.00 -22.57 17.02
N THR A 403 -4.19 -23.51 16.55
CA THR A 403 -3.62 -23.52 15.19
C THR A 403 -4.63 -23.78 14.08
N GLU A 404 -5.81 -24.32 14.41
CA GLU A 404 -6.88 -24.57 13.46
C GLU A 404 -7.38 -23.27 12.82
N LEU A 405 -7.18 -22.12 13.48
CA LEU A 405 -7.52 -20.80 12.93
C LEU A 405 -6.52 -20.29 11.87
N ASN A 406 -5.40 -21.00 11.61
CA ASN A 406 -4.42 -20.58 10.60
C ASN A 406 -5.01 -20.54 9.18
N HIS A 407 -6.10 -21.26 8.89
CA HIS A 407 -6.83 -21.13 7.62
C HIS A 407 -7.34 -19.70 7.33
N LEU A 408 -7.41 -18.83 8.34
CA LEU A 408 -7.77 -17.41 8.18
C LEU A 408 -6.61 -16.57 7.61
N LEU A 409 -5.39 -17.09 7.65
CA LEU A 409 -4.18 -16.42 7.14
C LEU A 409 -3.95 -16.69 5.67
N ASP A 410 -4.44 -17.83 5.19
CA ASP A 410 -4.52 -18.11 3.78
C ASP A 410 -5.47 -17.06 3.18
N THR A 411 -4.89 -16.02 2.58
CA THR A 411 -5.61 -15.23 1.58
C THR A 411 -5.84 -16.19 0.43
N ASP A 412 -6.89 -16.99 0.50
CA ASP A 412 -7.27 -17.90 -0.56
C ASP A 412 -7.28 -17.07 -1.85
N THR A 413 -6.29 -17.33 -2.72
CA THR A 413 -6.29 -16.84 -4.10
C THR A 413 -7.54 -17.34 -4.84
N GLU A 414 -8.22 -18.34 -4.27
CA GLU A 414 -9.51 -18.86 -4.70
C GLU A 414 -10.70 -17.96 -4.31
N ASP A 415 -10.62 -17.13 -3.26
CA ASP A 415 -11.71 -16.21 -2.85
C ASP A 415 -11.45 -14.78 -3.40
N ARG A 416 -11.09 -14.67 -4.69
CA ARG A 416 -11.05 -13.39 -5.41
C ARG A 416 -12.23 -13.30 -6.38
N PRO A 417 -12.95 -12.16 -6.44
CA PRO A 417 -13.93 -11.89 -7.49
C PRO A 417 -13.25 -11.97 -8.86
N ASP A 418 -13.98 -12.40 -9.90
CA ASP A 418 -13.44 -12.47 -11.25
C ASP A 418 -12.96 -11.09 -11.75
N VAL A 419 -13.63 -10.01 -11.32
CA VAL A 419 -13.23 -8.62 -11.62
C VAL A 419 -13.36 -7.73 -10.39
N VAL A 420 -12.36 -6.88 -10.17
CA VAL A 420 -12.38 -5.85 -9.13
C VAL A 420 -12.29 -4.48 -9.80
N LEU A 421 -13.37 -3.71 -9.75
CA LEU A 421 -13.43 -2.33 -10.27
C LEU A 421 -13.62 -1.29 -9.16
N ALA A 422 -13.65 -1.74 -7.91
CA ALA A 422 -13.72 -0.88 -6.74
C ALA A 422 -12.37 -0.20 -6.45
N ASP A 423 -12.40 0.96 -5.79
CA ASP A 423 -11.20 1.65 -5.24
C ASP A 423 -10.28 0.63 -4.52
N GLN A 424 -8.95 0.72 -4.69
CA GLN A 424 -7.94 -0.19 -4.08
C GLN A 424 -8.14 -0.47 -2.59
N ARG A 425 -8.82 0.42 -1.86
CA ARG A 425 -9.14 0.24 -0.43
C ARG A 425 -10.35 -0.65 -0.16
N SER A 426 -11.08 -1.04 -1.20
CA SER A 426 -12.31 -1.80 -1.11
C SER A 426 -12.00 -3.29 -1.01
N THR A 427 -12.27 -3.86 0.17
CA THR A 427 -12.16 -5.30 0.39
C THR A 427 -13.46 -6.01 0.04
N THR A 428 -13.39 -7.26 -0.42
CA THR A 428 -14.58 -8.11 -0.58
C THR A 428 -15.39 -8.15 0.73
N PRO A 429 -16.72 -7.99 0.67
CA PRO A 429 -17.56 -8.12 1.85
C PRO A 429 -17.45 -9.52 2.45
N ARG A 430 -17.47 -9.60 3.78
CA ARG A 430 -17.31 -10.86 4.54
C ARG A 430 -18.37 -11.93 4.26
N TRP A 431 -19.51 -11.54 3.69
CA TRP A 431 -20.58 -12.47 3.30
C TRP A 431 -20.32 -13.12 1.95
N TRP A 432 -19.40 -12.58 1.15
CA TRP A 432 -19.09 -13.10 -0.16
C TRP A 432 -18.13 -14.28 -0.05
N ARG A 433 -18.34 -15.25 -0.93
CA ARG A 433 -17.53 -16.45 -1.16
C ARG A 433 -17.54 -16.70 -2.66
N ARG A 434 -16.47 -17.27 -3.22
CA ARG A 434 -16.47 -17.67 -4.62
C ARG A 434 -17.57 -18.71 -4.87
N ASP A 435 -18.31 -18.50 -5.95
CA ASP A 435 -19.28 -19.45 -6.49
C ASP A 435 -19.00 -19.55 -7.99
N ASP A 436 -18.45 -20.68 -8.43
CA ASP A 436 -18.04 -20.88 -9.82
C ASP A 436 -19.21 -20.82 -10.81
N ARG A 437 -20.46 -20.84 -10.34
CA ARG A 437 -21.66 -20.65 -11.16
C ARG A 437 -21.89 -19.19 -11.53
N LEU A 438 -21.23 -18.24 -10.86
CA LEU A 438 -21.42 -16.80 -11.02
C LEU A 438 -20.12 -16.14 -11.48
N PHE A 439 -20.23 -15.10 -12.30
CA PHE A 439 -19.14 -14.18 -12.63
C PHE A 439 -19.19 -12.98 -11.68
N ALA A 440 -18.28 -12.94 -10.70
CA ALA A 440 -18.31 -12.02 -9.59
C ALA A 440 -17.58 -10.70 -9.89
N VAL A 441 -18.26 -9.56 -9.71
CA VAL A 441 -17.70 -8.21 -9.94
C VAL A 441 -17.80 -7.37 -8.66
N LEU A 442 -16.66 -6.94 -8.13
CA LEU A 442 -16.58 -6.03 -6.97
C LEU A 442 -16.62 -4.57 -7.41
N LEU A 443 -17.59 -3.81 -6.89
CA LEU A 443 -17.90 -2.42 -7.25
C LEU A 443 -18.05 -1.53 -6.01
N THR A 444 -17.69 -0.25 -6.15
CA THR A 444 -18.05 0.80 -5.20
C THR A 444 -19.12 1.69 -5.84
N VAL A 445 -20.36 1.62 -5.35
CA VAL A 445 -21.50 2.33 -5.95
C VAL A 445 -21.87 3.54 -5.09
N ASP A 446 -22.08 4.69 -5.72
CA ASP A 446 -22.67 5.86 -5.09
C ASP A 446 -24.20 5.74 -5.07
N GLY A 447 -24.76 5.39 -3.90
CA GLY A 447 -26.17 5.00 -3.74
C GLY A 447 -27.23 5.95 -4.35
N PRO A 448 -27.08 7.29 -4.32
CA PRO A 448 -28.05 8.21 -4.92
C PRO A 448 -27.96 8.33 -6.43
N THR A 449 -26.76 8.23 -7.00
CA THR A 449 -26.50 8.50 -8.43
C THR A 449 -26.42 7.23 -9.26
N GLY A 450 -26.09 6.10 -8.63
CA GLY A 450 -25.80 4.83 -9.30
C GLY A 450 -24.45 4.82 -10.02
N MET A 451 -23.64 5.87 -9.87
CA MET A 451 -22.29 5.94 -10.44
C MET A 451 -21.36 4.96 -9.74
N VAL A 452 -20.43 4.37 -10.48
CA VAL A 452 -19.40 3.49 -9.92
C VAL A 452 -18.10 4.26 -9.75
N ARG A 453 -17.57 4.27 -8.52
CA ARG A 453 -16.28 4.87 -8.21
C ARG A 453 -15.17 3.85 -8.45
N THR A 454 -14.29 4.15 -9.39
CA THR A 454 -13.09 3.37 -9.70
C THR A 454 -11.85 4.21 -9.38
N ASP A 455 -10.66 3.61 -9.34
CA ASP A 455 -9.40 4.35 -9.19
C ASP A 455 -9.16 5.35 -10.33
N ALA A 456 -9.73 5.09 -11.51
CA ALA A 456 -9.61 5.94 -12.70
C ALA A 456 -10.64 7.09 -12.71
N GLY A 457 -11.57 7.12 -11.75
CA GLY A 457 -12.64 8.10 -11.66
C GLY A 457 -14.03 7.47 -11.61
N ASP A 458 -15.05 8.34 -11.68
CA ASP A 458 -16.45 7.93 -11.70
C ASP A 458 -16.82 7.42 -13.08
N VAL A 459 -17.38 6.22 -13.14
CA VAL A 459 -17.78 5.52 -14.37
C VAL A 459 -19.29 5.46 -14.44
N ALA A 460 -19.85 5.84 -15.58
CA ALA A 460 -21.28 5.75 -15.80
C ALA A 460 -21.72 4.28 -15.96
N PRO A 461 -22.93 3.90 -15.53
CA PRO A 461 -23.46 2.54 -15.70
C PRO A 461 -23.32 1.98 -17.13
N GLY A 462 -23.47 2.84 -18.14
CA GLY A 462 -23.33 2.45 -19.53
C GLY A 462 -21.90 2.09 -19.96
N GLU A 463 -20.90 2.72 -19.36
CA GLU A 463 -19.48 2.41 -19.60
C GLU A 463 -19.05 1.19 -18.79
N LEU A 464 -19.61 1.04 -17.58
CA LEU A 464 -19.36 -0.10 -16.70
C LEU A 464 -19.69 -1.43 -17.39
N GLY A 465 -20.80 -1.52 -18.14
CA GLY A 465 -21.13 -2.73 -18.89
C GLY A 465 -20.09 -3.07 -19.96
N GLU A 466 -19.47 -2.09 -20.60
CA GLU A 466 -18.40 -2.30 -21.60
C GLU A 466 -17.11 -2.80 -20.93
N ILE A 467 -16.77 -2.25 -19.77
CA ILE A 467 -15.61 -2.69 -18.98
C ILE A 467 -15.80 -4.13 -18.50
N ILE A 468 -16.97 -4.47 -17.94
CA ILE A 468 -17.28 -5.82 -17.49
C ILE A 468 -17.29 -6.80 -18.67
N ALA A 469 -17.87 -6.42 -19.80
CA ALA A 469 -17.89 -7.26 -21.00
C ALA A 469 -16.49 -7.64 -21.48
N THR A 470 -15.54 -6.70 -21.41
CA THR A 470 -14.14 -6.94 -21.83
C THR A 470 -13.45 -8.02 -21.00
N HIS A 471 -13.79 -8.12 -19.71
CA HIS A 471 -13.24 -9.14 -18.82
C HIS A 471 -14.00 -10.46 -18.86
N ARG A 472 -15.30 -10.40 -19.22
CA ARG A 472 -16.20 -11.54 -19.21
C ARG A 472 -16.12 -12.37 -20.48
N ASP A 473 -16.07 -11.75 -21.65
CA ASP A 473 -16.26 -12.44 -22.95
C ASP A 473 -15.22 -13.58 -23.15
N PRO A 474 -15.63 -14.86 -23.36
CA PRO A 474 -16.96 -15.38 -23.68
C PRO A 474 -17.73 -16.09 -22.55
N ASP A 475 -17.44 -15.80 -21.29
CA ASP A 475 -18.01 -16.46 -20.11
C ASP A 475 -19.56 -16.33 -20.07
N PRO A 476 -20.30 -17.45 -20.07
CA PRO A 476 -21.77 -17.45 -20.09
C PRO A 476 -22.40 -17.28 -18.70
N ARG A 477 -21.62 -17.28 -17.61
CA ARG A 477 -22.15 -17.23 -16.24
C ARG A 477 -22.95 -15.93 -15.99
N PRO A 478 -24.02 -15.98 -15.19
CA PRO A 478 -24.67 -14.77 -14.70
C PRO A 478 -23.71 -13.92 -13.89
N VAL A 479 -23.90 -12.61 -13.94
CA VAL A 479 -23.00 -11.65 -13.28
C VAL A 479 -23.53 -11.33 -11.90
N LEU A 480 -22.71 -11.52 -10.86
CA LEU A 480 -23.01 -11.12 -9.49
C LEU A 480 -22.31 -9.79 -9.17
N LEU A 481 -23.08 -8.77 -8.84
CA LEU A 481 -22.55 -7.48 -8.39
C LEU A 481 -22.35 -7.48 -6.87
N ILE A 482 -21.09 -7.38 -6.46
CA ILE A 482 -20.67 -7.22 -5.08
C ILE A 482 -20.46 -5.72 -4.85
N ALA A 483 -21.51 -5.02 -4.40
CA ALA A 483 -21.46 -3.57 -4.22
C ALA A 483 -21.36 -3.16 -2.74
N SER A 484 -20.68 -2.03 -2.48
CA SER A 484 -20.60 -1.40 -1.15
C SER A 484 -21.93 -0.82 -0.65
N ALA A 485 -22.85 -0.53 -1.57
CA ALA A 485 -24.19 -0.01 -1.31
C ALA A 485 -25.23 -0.76 -2.17
N PRO A 486 -26.53 -0.71 -1.81
CA PRO A 486 -27.59 -1.26 -2.65
C PRO A 486 -27.57 -0.68 -4.07
N VAL A 487 -27.66 -1.54 -5.07
CA VAL A 487 -27.67 -1.16 -6.49
C VAL A 487 -29.08 -0.73 -6.89
N ALA A 488 -29.19 0.39 -7.60
CA ALA A 488 -30.46 0.88 -8.10
C ALA A 488 -31.03 -0.07 -9.20
N PRO A 489 -32.35 -0.33 -9.23
CA PRO A 489 -32.94 -1.30 -10.17
C PRO A 489 -32.67 -1.00 -11.66
N ASP A 490 -32.58 0.28 -12.01
CA ASP A 490 -32.28 0.75 -13.36
C ASP A 490 -30.83 0.48 -13.78
N VAL A 491 -29.88 0.60 -12.86
CA VAL A 491 -28.47 0.24 -13.09
C VAL A 491 -28.32 -1.27 -13.27
N GLU A 492 -28.94 -2.06 -12.40
CA GLU A 492 -28.93 -3.53 -12.51
C GLU A 492 -29.51 -3.99 -13.86
N GLN A 493 -30.66 -3.45 -14.25
CA GLN A 493 -31.32 -3.80 -15.51
C GLN A 493 -30.51 -3.34 -16.72
N LEU A 494 -29.96 -2.13 -16.69
CA LEU A 494 -29.10 -1.63 -17.77
C LEU A 494 -27.88 -2.54 -17.99
N LEU A 495 -27.24 -2.99 -16.92
CA LEU A 495 -26.11 -3.91 -17.02
C LEU A 495 -26.54 -5.27 -17.60
N ALA A 496 -27.71 -5.79 -17.22
CA ALA A 496 -28.25 -7.00 -17.82
C ALA A 496 -28.44 -6.82 -19.34
N ASP A 497 -29.03 -5.69 -19.73
CA ASP A 497 -29.30 -5.33 -21.12
C ASP A 497 -28.02 -5.07 -21.94
N GLN A 498 -26.98 -4.52 -21.32
CA GLN A 498 -25.70 -4.32 -21.99
C GLN A 498 -24.91 -5.61 -22.13
N LEU A 499 -24.82 -6.41 -21.07
CA LEU A 499 -24.03 -7.65 -21.03
C LEU A 499 -24.74 -8.81 -21.74
N GLN A 500 -26.04 -8.65 -22.02
CA GLN A 500 -26.89 -9.71 -22.56
C GLN A 500 -26.82 -10.98 -21.71
N SER A 501 -26.81 -10.77 -20.39
CA SER A 501 -26.69 -11.81 -19.36
C SER A 501 -27.58 -11.46 -18.17
N THR A 502 -27.97 -12.47 -17.40
CA THR A 502 -28.64 -12.22 -16.11
C THR A 502 -27.66 -11.55 -15.16
N VAL A 503 -28.09 -10.45 -14.54
CA VAL A 503 -27.33 -9.72 -13.51
C VAL A 503 -28.04 -9.88 -12.18
N ILE A 504 -27.29 -10.24 -11.15
CA ILE A 504 -27.76 -10.41 -9.78
C ILE A 504 -27.14 -9.30 -8.93
N ALA A 505 -27.98 -8.53 -8.23
CA ALA A 505 -27.52 -7.45 -7.37
C ALA A 505 -28.34 -7.36 -6.08
N ARG A 506 -27.73 -6.78 -5.05
CA ARG A 506 -28.42 -6.49 -3.80
C ARG A 506 -29.10 -5.12 -3.89
N ARG A 507 -30.42 -5.10 -3.70
CA ARG A 507 -31.25 -3.91 -3.53
C ARG A 507 -31.54 -3.65 -2.04
N ASN A 508 -32.29 -2.58 -1.76
CA ASN A 508 -32.70 -2.22 -0.40
C ASN A 508 -33.55 -3.31 0.28
N ASP A 509 -34.30 -4.08 -0.50
CA ASP A 509 -35.30 -5.05 -0.04
C ASP A 509 -34.86 -6.52 -0.21
N GLY A 510 -33.69 -6.80 -0.80
CA GLY A 510 -33.19 -8.15 -0.98
C GLY A 510 -32.26 -8.33 -2.18
N TRP A 511 -32.03 -9.58 -2.56
CA TRP A 511 -31.30 -9.94 -3.77
C TRP A 511 -32.25 -10.07 -4.94
N TRP A 512 -31.87 -9.52 -6.10
CA TRP A 512 -32.69 -9.54 -7.31
C TRP A 512 -31.86 -9.98 -8.49
N ALA A 513 -32.51 -10.71 -9.40
CA ALA A 513 -31.97 -11.13 -10.68
C ALA A 513 -32.74 -10.46 -11.81
N SER A 514 -32.06 -9.65 -12.61
CA SER A 514 -32.61 -9.03 -13.81
C SER A 514 -32.12 -9.74 -15.07
N ALA A 515 -33.07 -10.16 -15.91
CA ALA A 515 -32.80 -10.76 -17.20
C ALA A 515 -32.72 -9.66 -18.28
N PRO A 516 -31.91 -9.85 -19.34
CA PRO A 516 -31.82 -8.87 -20.42
C PRO A 516 -33.15 -8.72 -21.17
N HIS A 517 -33.51 -7.48 -21.49
CA HIS A 517 -34.56 -7.18 -22.44
C HIS A 517 -34.07 -7.42 -23.88
N ARG A 518 -35.00 -7.91 -24.71
CA ARG A 518 -34.87 -7.93 -26.17
C ARG A 518 -36.22 -7.65 -26.79
N VAL A 519 -36.21 -6.93 -27.90
CA VAL A 519 -37.39 -6.80 -28.74
C VAL A 519 -37.75 -8.17 -29.31
N GLY A 520 -39.02 -8.55 -29.26
CA GLY A 520 -39.50 -9.85 -29.73
C GLY A 520 -39.49 -10.95 -28.66
N LEU A 521 -39.00 -10.66 -27.45
CA LEU A 521 -39.20 -11.50 -26.27
C LEU A 521 -40.17 -10.83 -25.30
N GLU A 522 -40.91 -11.63 -24.54
CA GLU A 522 -41.77 -11.09 -23.47
C GLU A 522 -40.89 -10.48 -22.37
N PRO A 523 -41.15 -9.22 -21.95
CA PRO A 523 -40.42 -8.61 -20.84
C PRO A 523 -40.57 -9.45 -19.59
N ARG A 524 -39.44 -9.81 -18.97
CA ARG A 524 -39.43 -10.54 -17.71
C ARG A 524 -39.18 -9.56 -16.58
N ALA A 525 -40.08 -9.54 -15.59
CA ALA A 525 -39.83 -8.79 -14.37
C ALA A 525 -38.62 -9.37 -13.63
N ALA A 526 -37.83 -8.51 -12.98
CA ALA A 526 -36.77 -8.95 -12.10
C ALA A 526 -37.31 -9.94 -11.05
N ALA A 527 -36.56 -11.00 -10.78
CA ALA A 527 -36.95 -12.03 -9.83
C ALA A 527 -36.23 -11.79 -8.49
N MET A 528 -36.99 -11.74 -7.39
CA MET A 528 -36.41 -11.70 -6.06
C MET A 528 -35.85 -13.08 -5.71
N LEU A 529 -34.62 -13.13 -5.20
CA LEU A 529 -33.98 -14.33 -4.67
C LEU A 529 -34.22 -14.35 -3.15
N PRO A 530 -35.04 -15.29 -2.64
CA PRO A 530 -35.46 -15.27 -1.24
C PRO A 530 -34.33 -15.63 -0.27
N SER A 531 -33.34 -16.42 -0.69
CA SER A 531 -32.13 -16.63 0.07
C SER A 531 -31.17 -15.43 -0.04
N GLY A 532 -30.49 -15.14 1.07
CA GLY A 532 -29.25 -14.38 0.98
C GLY A 532 -28.15 -15.24 0.36
N PHE A 533 -27.21 -14.62 -0.35
CA PHE A 533 -26.04 -15.31 -0.89
C PHE A 533 -25.34 -16.19 0.20
N PRO A 534 -24.95 -17.44 -0.10
CA PRO A 534 -24.99 -18.12 -1.42
C PRO A 534 -26.40 -18.58 -1.84
N PHE A 535 -26.67 -18.50 -3.14
CA PHE A 535 -27.97 -18.90 -3.70
C PHE A 535 -28.08 -20.41 -3.89
N THR A 536 -29.29 -20.94 -3.68
CA THR A 536 -29.59 -22.34 -3.98
C THR A 536 -29.61 -22.58 -5.49
N GLU A 537 -29.43 -23.84 -5.89
CA GLU A 537 -29.50 -24.23 -7.29
C GLU A 537 -30.88 -23.96 -7.91
N GLU A 538 -31.96 -24.18 -7.15
CA GLU A 538 -33.34 -23.93 -7.59
C GLU A 538 -33.58 -22.43 -7.86
N GLU A 539 -33.07 -21.56 -6.99
CA GLU A 539 -33.18 -20.10 -7.17
C GLU A 539 -32.43 -19.62 -8.40
N LEU A 540 -31.20 -20.10 -8.61
CA LEU A 540 -30.43 -19.77 -9.82
C LEU A 540 -31.12 -20.33 -11.07
N ALA A 541 -31.58 -21.57 -11.06
CA ALA A 541 -32.28 -22.16 -12.20
C ALA A 541 -33.57 -21.38 -12.55
N ALA A 542 -34.33 -20.97 -11.53
CA ALA A 542 -35.51 -20.13 -11.72
C ALA A 542 -35.12 -18.76 -12.30
N ALA A 543 -34.09 -18.10 -11.76
CA ALA A 543 -33.61 -16.81 -12.26
C ALA A 543 -33.14 -16.89 -13.72
N LEU A 544 -32.44 -17.96 -14.09
CA LEU A 544 -31.83 -18.17 -15.40
C LEU A 544 -32.78 -18.74 -16.46
N THR A 545 -34.05 -18.97 -16.13
CA THR A 545 -35.03 -19.45 -17.11
C THR A 545 -35.15 -18.50 -18.31
N PRO A 546 -35.01 -18.97 -19.56
CA PRO A 546 -35.04 -18.09 -20.74
C PRO A 546 -36.40 -17.40 -20.92
N ALA A 547 -36.37 -16.18 -21.43
CA ALA A 547 -37.59 -15.42 -21.74
C ALA A 547 -38.37 -16.08 -22.88
N ARG A 548 -39.71 -15.98 -22.83
CA ARG A 548 -40.58 -16.53 -23.86
C ARG A 548 -40.60 -15.62 -25.10
N PRO A 549 -40.67 -16.19 -26.33
CA PRO A 549 -40.92 -15.39 -27.52
C PRO A 549 -42.23 -14.62 -27.39
N ALA A 550 -42.20 -13.31 -27.68
CA ALA A 550 -43.41 -12.52 -27.74
C ALA A 550 -44.27 -12.97 -28.94
N THR A 551 -45.60 -12.87 -28.79
CA THR A 551 -46.52 -13.19 -29.89
C THR A 551 -46.29 -12.21 -31.04
N ARG A 552 -45.66 -12.69 -32.12
CA ARG A 552 -45.28 -11.85 -33.26
C ARG A 552 -46.53 -11.28 -33.93
N ARG A 553 -46.72 -9.96 -33.90
CA ARG A 553 -47.71 -9.31 -34.76
C ARG A 553 -47.33 -9.59 -36.21
N GLN A 554 -48.28 -10.09 -37.01
CA GLN A 554 -48.04 -10.32 -38.44
C GLN A 554 -47.65 -8.99 -39.10
N PRO A 555 -46.52 -8.92 -39.84
CA PRO A 555 -46.07 -7.70 -40.47
C PRO A 555 -47.10 -7.21 -41.49
N GLY A 556 -47.46 -5.92 -41.41
CA GLY A 556 -48.16 -5.25 -42.49
C GLY A 556 -47.21 -5.09 -43.67
N ARG A 557 -47.34 -5.98 -44.67
CA ARG A 557 -46.43 -6.17 -45.83
C ARG A 557 -46.02 -4.91 -46.61
N ALA A 558 -46.68 -3.76 -46.42
CA ALA A 558 -46.38 -2.50 -47.09
C ALA A 558 -45.38 -1.61 -46.33
N ALA A 559 -45.22 -1.77 -45.02
CA ALA A 559 -44.36 -0.92 -44.20
C ALA A 559 -42.88 -1.32 -44.24
N ASP A 560 -42.53 -2.57 -44.52
CA ASP A 560 -41.13 -3.02 -44.45
C ASP A 560 -40.25 -2.56 -45.65
N HIS A 561 -40.84 -1.96 -46.69
CA HIS A 561 -40.12 -1.57 -47.91
C HIS A 561 -39.57 -0.14 -47.91
N GLU A 562 -39.91 0.68 -46.91
CA GLU A 562 -39.36 2.03 -46.80
C GLU A 562 -38.07 2.01 -45.97
N PRO A 563 -36.91 2.36 -46.56
CA PRO A 563 -35.62 2.31 -45.89
C PRO A 563 -35.45 3.39 -44.81
N LEU A 564 -36.37 4.36 -44.73
CA LEU A 564 -36.27 5.51 -43.83
C LEU A 564 -37.39 5.46 -42.78
N LEU A 565 -37.03 5.58 -41.51
CA LEU A 565 -37.94 5.81 -40.39
C LEU A 565 -37.52 7.10 -39.68
N SER A 566 -38.40 8.11 -39.64
CA SER A 566 -38.11 9.36 -38.94
C SER A 566 -38.89 9.43 -37.63
N LEU A 567 -38.17 9.56 -36.52
CA LEU A 567 -38.70 9.69 -35.15
C LEU A 567 -38.27 11.02 -34.50
N ALA A 568 -37.55 11.86 -35.24
CA ALA A 568 -37.12 13.19 -34.82
C ALA A 568 -38.25 14.23 -35.00
N PRO A 569 -38.22 15.35 -34.26
CA PRO A 569 -39.14 16.47 -34.47
C PRO A 569 -39.15 16.95 -35.92
N ALA A 570 -40.31 17.38 -36.42
CA ALA A 570 -40.54 17.71 -37.83
C ALA A 570 -39.51 18.68 -38.45
N GLN A 571 -38.95 19.61 -37.66
CA GLN A 571 -37.93 20.55 -38.12
C GLN A 571 -36.56 19.89 -38.37
N GLU A 572 -36.16 18.93 -37.53
CA GLU A 572 -34.92 18.17 -37.69
C GLU A 572 -35.06 17.08 -38.76
N ALA A 573 -36.23 16.44 -38.81
CA ALA A 573 -36.58 15.45 -39.81
C ALA A 573 -36.43 16.00 -41.25
N ALA A 574 -36.81 17.27 -41.48
CA ALA A 574 -36.66 17.90 -42.79
C ALA A 574 -35.19 18.11 -43.21
N VAL A 575 -34.33 18.51 -42.27
CA VAL A 575 -32.89 18.73 -42.52
C VAL A 575 -32.17 17.40 -42.79
N VAL A 576 -32.52 16.35 -42.04
CA VAL A 576 -31.91 15.03 -42.19
C VAL A 576 -32.44 14.31 -43.43
N ALA A 577 -33.73 14.41 -43.76
CA ALA A 577 -34.30 13.87 -44.99
C ALA A 577 -33.63 14.46 -46.25
N GLN A 578 -33.20 15.73 -46.20
CA GLN A 578 -32.44 16.33 -47.29
C GLN A 578 -31.02 15.78 -47.40
N ARG A 579 -30.32 15.56 -46.27
CA ARG A 579 -28.98 14.94 -46.24
C ARG A 579 -28.99 13.45 -46.64
N LEU A 580 -30.07 12.73 -46.34
CA LEU A 580 -30.23 11.32 -46.70
C LEU A 580 -30.47 11.12 -48.20
N ARG A 581 -31.11 12.09 -48.88
CA ARG A 581 -31.20 12.09 -50.34
C ARG A 581 -29.83 12.22 -51.03
N GLU A 582 -28.82 12.72 -50.32
CA GLU A 582 -27.44 12.86 -50.79
C GLU A 582 -26.55 11.66 -50.39
N GLY A 583 -27.09 10.67 -49.66
CA GLY A 583 -26.37 9.52 -49.10
C GLY A 583 -26.82 8.13 -49.60
N ARG A 584 -26.60 7.07 -48.80
CA ARG A 584 -26.91 5.67 -49.11
C ARG A 584 -28.42 5.44 -49.29
N ALA A 585 -28.91 5.53 -50.52
CA ALA A 585 -30.29 5.16 -50.85
C ALA A 585 -30.50 3.65 -50.64
N GLY A 586 -31.53 3.27 -49.88
CA GLY A 586 -32.00 1.88 -49.75
C GLY A 586 -31.55 1.10 -48.51
N VAL A 587 -30.83 1.71 -47.56
CA VAL A 587 -30.38 1.04 -46.32
C VAL A 587 -31.28 1.41 -45.14
N PRO A 588 -31.63 0.47 -44.23
CA PRO A 588 -32.38 0.77 -43.01
C PRO A 588 -31.78 1.94 -42.22
N THR A 589 -32.50 3.06 -42.17
CA THR A 589 -32.02 4.30 -41.54
C THR A 589 -33.10 4.88 -40.63
N VAL A 590 -32.73 5.16 -39.38
CA VAL A 590 -33.56 5.81 -38.36
C VAL A 590 -33.02 7.21 -38.11
N VAL A 591 -33.89 8.21 -38.19
CA VAL A 591 -33.57 9.60 -37.81
C VAL A 591 -34.12 9.87 -36.42
N VAL A 592 -33.25 10.20 -35.47
CA VAL A 592 -33.60 10.42 -34.07
C VAL A 592 -32.73 11.53 -33.50
N ALA A 593 -33.23 12.30 -32.53
CA ALA A 593 -32.39 13.25 -31.78
C ALA A 593 -31.66 12.54 -30.64
N ALA A 594 -30.42 12.96 -30.36
CA ALA A 594 -29.62 12.45 -29.24
C ALA A 594 -29.70 13.39 -28.04
N GLU A 595 -29.50 12.85 -26.84
CA GLU A 595 -29.44 13.56 -25.57
C GLU A 595 -28.22 13.07 -24.76
N PRO A 596 -27.62 13.92 -23.90
CA PRO A 596 -26.43 13.57 -23.13
C PRO A 596 -26.72 12.67 -21.91
N ASP A 597 -27.99 12.42 -21.57
CA ASP A 597 -28.38 11.60 -20.42
C ASP A 597 -28.36 10.10 -20.78
N TRP A 598 -27.56 9.30 -20.07
CA TRP A 598 -27.47 7.86 -20.28
C TRP A 598 -28.79 7.11 -20.04
N ARG A 599 -29.70 7.66 -19.22
CA ARG A 599 -31.03 7.09 -18.99
C ARG A 599 -31.94 7.31 -20.19
N HIS A 600 -31.79 8.46 -20.85
CA HIS A 600 -32.62 8.87 -21.97
C HIS A 600 -31.74 9.39 -23.12
N PRO A 601 -30.93 8.53 -23.76
CA PRO A 601 -29.95 8.97 -24.76
C PRO A 601 -30.58 9.46 -26.08
N PHE A 602 -31.90 9.33 -26.21
CA PHE A 602 -32.63 9.66 -27.44
C PHE A 602 -33.82 10.57 -27.17
N ARG A 603 -34.34 11.20 -28.23
CA ARG A 603 -35.68 11.81 -28.23
C ARG A 603 -36.59 11.20 -29.28
N LEU A 604 -37.78 10.80 -28.86
CA LEU A 604 -38.88 10.36 -29.71
C LEU A 604 -39.94 11.45 -29.73
N ASP A 605 -40.21 12.01 -30.91
CA ASP A 605 -41.19 13.10 -31.09
C ASP A 605 -40.96 14.29 -30.10
N GLY A 606 -39.70 14.59 -29.82
CA GLY A 606 -39.28 15.67 -28.93
C GLY A 606 -39.31 15.35 -27.43
N ARG A 607 -39.67 14.11 -27.03
CA ARG A 607 -39.65 13.65 -25.63
C ARG A 607 -38.40 12.79 -25.36
N PRO A 608 -37.72 12.95 -24.22
CA PRO A 608 -36.64 12.06 -23.81
C PRO A 608 -37.11 10.60 -23.82
N ALA A 609 -36.27 9.71 -24.34
CA ALA A 609 -36.59 8.31 -24.56
C ALA A 609 -35.37 7.44 -24.26
N THR A 610 -35.63 6.29 -23.64
CA THR A 610 -34.65 5.23 -23.39
C THR A 610 -34.29 4.53 -24.71
N ALA A 611 -33.15 3.84 -24.74
CA ALA A 611 -32.78 2.98 -25.86
C ALA A 611 -33.80 1.85 -26.11
N LEU A 612 -34.47 1.35 -25.06
CA LEU A 612 -35.49 0.30 -25.18
C LEU A 612 -36.78 0.83 -25.82
N GLU A 613 -37.20 2.05 -25.46
CA GLU A 613 -38.35 2.70 -26.09
C GLU A 613 -38.09 2.94 -27.58
N LEU A 614 -36.90 3.46 -27.93
CA LEU A 614 -36.50 3.60 -29.33
C LEU A 614 -36.52 2.24 -30.06
N ALA A 615 -35.95 1.19 -29.46
CA ALA A 615 -35.94 -0.14 -30.05
C ALA A 615 -37.36 -0.67 -30.30
N ARG A 616 -38.28 -0.50 -29.33
CA ARG A 616 -39.69 -0.89 -29.46
C ARG A 616 -40.40 -0.08 -30.55
N THR A 617 -40.15 1.23 -30.63
CA THR A 617 -40.72 2.07 -31.68
C THR A 617 -40.23 1.65 -33.06
N ILE A 618 -38.93 1.37 -33.23
CA ILE A 618 -38.38 0.82 -34.49
C ILE A 618 -39.07 -0.50 -34.82
N ALA A 619 -39.19 -1.39 -33.84
CA ALA A 619 -39.79 -2.70 -33.99
C ALA A 619 -41.26 -2.67 -34.40
N ASP A 620 -42.03 -1.75 -33.83
CA ASP A 620 -43.45 -1.58 -34.12
C ASP A 620 -43.68 -1.04 -35.53
N HIS A 621 -42.79 -0.15 -36.02
CA HIS A 621 -42.91 0.45 -37.35
C HIS A 621 -42.26 -0.41 -38.45
N ARG A 622 -41.16 -1.11 -38.12
CA ARG A 622 -40.29 -1.86 -39.03
C ARG A 622 -39.91 -3.21 -38.42
N PRO A 623 -40.87 -4.14 -38.25
CA PRO A 623 -40.61 -5.44 -37.63
C PRO A 623 -39.59 -6.30 -38.40
N GLY A 624 -39.36 -6.02 -39.68
CA GLY A 624 -38.32 -6.67 -40.49
C GLY A 624 -36.89 -6.30 -40.11
N TRP A 625 -36.67 -5.21 -39.37
CA TRP A 625 -35.32 -4.73 -39.00
C TRP A 625 -34.78 -5.34 -37.69
N ILE A 626 -35.54 -6.24 -37.07
CA ILE A 626 -35.21 -6.89 -35.79
C ILE A 626 -34.64 -8.28 -36.08
N ALA A 627 -33.54 -8.64 -35.43
CA ALA A 627 -32.81 -9.90 -35.65
C ALA A 627 -32.40 -10.12 -37.12
N ASP A 628 -32.35 -9.06 -37.91
CA ASP A 628 -31.75 -9.04 -39.24
C ASP A 628 -30.22 -8.91 -39.11
N ARG A 629 -29.49 -9.35 -40.12
CA ARG A 629 -28.04 -9.14 -40.25
C ARG A 629 -27.72 -7.76 -40.82
N GLU A 630 -28.67 -7.10 -41.46
CA GLU A 630 -28.47 -5.76 -42.02
C GLU A 630 -28.30 -4.69 -40.93
N THR A 631 -27.31 -3.81 -41.09
CA THR A 631 -27.07 -2.74 -40.11
C THR A 631 -28.16 -1.69 -40.16
N VAL A 632 -28.76 -1.38 -39.01
CA VAL A 632 -29.66 -0.24 -38.83
C VAL A 632 -28.81 1.00 -38.56
N TRP A 633 -28.87 1.99 -39.45
CA TRP A 633 -28.10 3.23 -39.32
C TRP A 633 -28.91 4.30 -38.59
N LEU A 634 -28.30 4.93 -37.60
CA LEU A 634 -28.84 6.09 -36.88
C LEU A 634 -28.23 7.38 -37.43
N GLU A 635 -29.09 8.31 -37.81
CA GLU A 635 -28.72 9.71 -38.01
C GLU A 635 -29.19 10.51 -36.78
N ALA A 636 -28.25 10.83 -35.89
CA ALA A 636 -28.48 11.54 -34.64
C ALA A 636 -27.35 12.56 -34.36
N GLY A 637 -27.45 13.26 -33.23
CA GLY A 637 -26.36 14.06 -32.67
C GLY A 637 -25.22 13.19 -32.13
N GLU A 638 -24.47 13.71 -31.15
CA GLU A 638 -23.42 12.94 -30.49
C GLU A 638 -24.02 11.75 -29.71
N LEU A 639 -23.43 10.57 -29.87
CA LEU A 639 -23.82 9.30 -29.27
C LEU A 639 -22.59 8.59 -28.69
N THR A 640 -22.79 7.79 -27.64
CA THR A 640 -21.74 6.93 -27.09
C THR A 640 -21.75 5.55 -27.76
N GLU A 641 -20.60 4.85 -27.77
CA GLU A 641 -20.55 3.45 -28.20
C GLU A 641 -21.51 2.58 -27.37
N SER A 642 -21.55 2.81 -26.06
CA SER A 642 -22.43 2.08 -25.12
C SER A 642 -23.92 2.20 -25.47
N SER A 643 -24.36 3.38 -25.95
CA SER A 643 -25.75 3.60 -26.38
C SER A 643 -26.07 2.87 -27.68
N LEU A 644 -25.15 2.88 -28.65
CA LEU A 644 -25.29 2.12 -29.90
C LEU A 644 -25.32 0.62 -29.63
N ARG A 645 -24.45 0.13 -28.73
CA ARG A 645 -24.36 -1.28 -28.35
C ARG A 645 -25.64 -1.75 -27.68
N LEU A 646 -26.17 -0.94 -26.76
CA LEU A 646 -27.43 -1.22 -26.07
C LEU A 646 -28.60 -1.30 -27.05
N LEU A 647 -28.67 -0.38 -28.03
CA LEU A 647 -29.71 -0.44 -29.06
C LEU A 647 -29.56 -1.69 -29.95
N ALA A 648 -28.33 -2.02 -30.36
CA ALA A 648 -28.04 -3.23 -31.12
C ALA A 648 -28.49 -4.48 -30.36
N ASN A 649 -28.17 -4.56 -29.07
CA ASN A 649 -28.60 -5.65 -28.19
C ASN A 649 -30.13 -5.80 -28.13
N TYR A 650 -30.87 -4.70 -28.00
CA TYR A 650 -32.34 -4.76 -27.99
C TYR A 650 -32.93 -5.21 -29.31
N LEU A 651 -32.39 -4.74 -30.43
CA LEU A 651 -32.85 -5.10 -31.77
C LEU A 651 -32.38 -6.49 -32.20
N GLY A 652 -31.31 -7.01 -31.60
CA GLY A 652 -30.64 -8.24 -32.07
C GLY A 652 -29.96 -8.08 -33.43
N THR A 653 -29.63 -6.85 -33.83
CA THR A 653 -29.15 -6.47 -35.17
C THR A 653 -28.05 -5.42 -35.04
N PRO A 654 -27.02 -5.38 -35.92
CA PRO A 654 -25.99 -4.36 -35.84
C PRO A 654 -26.56 -2.95 -35.98
N VAL A 655 -26.07 -2.03 -35.16
CA VAL A 655 -26.47 -0.62 -35.20
C VAL A 655 -25.26 0.24 -35.49
N GLY A 656 -25.39 1.21 -36.38
CA GLY A 656 -24.29 2.12 -36.71
C GLY A 656 -24.72 3.57 -36.81
N THR A 657 -23.75 4.47 -36.82
CA THR A 657 -23.94 5.90 -37.05
C THR A 657 -22.69 6.48 -37.73
N ARG A 658 -22.67 7.80 -37.98
CA ARG A 658 -21.49 8.46 -38.53
C ARG A 658 -20.38 8.45 -37.49
N ALA A 659 -19.15 8.14 -37.89
CA ALA A 659 -18.02 8.07 -36.96
C ALA A 659 -17.79 9.38 -36.19
N ARG A 660 -18.00 10.54 -36.82
CA ARG A 660 -17.92 11.86 -36.18
C ARG A 660 -18.97 12.11 -35.08
N ALA A 661 -20.03 11.31 -35.05
CA ALA A 661 -21.08 11.41 -34.04
C ALA A 661 -20.72 10.61 -32.78
N VAL A 662 -19.63 9.86 -32.79
CA VAL A 662 -19.16 9.09 -31.64
C VAL A 662 -17.77 9.61 -31.28
N PRO A 663 -17.63 10.39 -30.18
CA PRO A 663 -16.37 11.01 -29.80
C PRO A 663 -15.20 10.00 -29.71
N ASP A 664 -15.49 8.80 -29.23
CA ASP A 664 -14.51 7.74 -28.99
C ASP A 664 -14.46 6.70 -30.12
N ALA A 665 -14.95 7.02 -31.32
CA ALA A 665 -14.87 6.09 -32.45
C ALA A 665 -13.40 5.79 -32.79
N PRO A 666 -13.06 4.53 -33.11
CA PRO A 666 -11.70 4.17 -33.48
C PRO A 666 -11.26 4.92 -34.75
N PRO A 667 -9.96 5.25 -34.92
CA PRO A 667 -9.47 5.99 -36.09
C PRO A 667 -9.88 5.37 -37.45
N ALA A 668 -9.97 4.05 -37.52
CA ALA A 668 -10.44 3.32 -38.70
C ALA A 668 -11.90 3.67 -39.08
N ALA A 669 -12.76 3.91 -38.10
CA ALA A 669 -14.14 4.34 -38.34
C ALA A 669 -14.19 5.76 -38.93
N HIS A 670 -13.33 6.68 -38.47
CA HIS A 670 -13.22 8.01 -39.06
C HIS A 670 -12.78 7.99 -40.52
N ALA A 671 -11.91 7.06 -40.91
CA ALA A 671 -11.48 6.88 -42.30
C ALA A 671 -12.63 6.43 -43.22
N THR A 672 -13.54 5.58 -42.72
CA THR A 672 -14.72 5.13 -43.48
C THR A 672 -15.91 6.10 -43.36
N GLY A 673 -15.87 7.01 -42.39
CA GLY A 673 -16.94 7.95 -42.06
C GLY A 673 -18.08 7.33 -41.23
N TRP A 674 -18.01 6.03 -40.93
CA TRP A 674 -19.09 5.27 -40.28
C TRP A 674 -18.54 4.39 -39.16
N PHE A 675 -19.33 4.23 -38.11
CA PHE A 675 -19.05 3.38 -36.98
C PHE A 675 -20.26 2.50 -36.70
N ALA A 676 -20.07 1.19 -36.54
CA ALA A 676 -21.15 0.25 -36.26
C ALA A 676 -20.72 -0.76 -35.21
N VAL A 677 -21.69 -1.17 -34.40
CA VAL A 677 -21.50 -2.15 -33.33
C VAL A 677 -22.49 -3.32 -33.50
N PRO A 678 -22.00 -4.56 -33.43
CA PRO A 678 -22.88 -5.73 -33.43
C PRO A 678 -23.56 -5.92 -32.06
N PRO A 679 -24.73 -6.60 -32.02
CA PRO A 679 -25.33 -7.05 -30.76
C PRO A 679 -24.42 -8.07 -30.05
N ARG A 680 -24.45 -8.10 -28.72
CA ARG A 680 -23.81 -9.15 -27.91
C ARG A 680 -24.66 -10.43 -27.94
N GLY A 681 -24.01 -11.57 -28.16
CA GLY A 681 -24.67 -12.88 -28.12
C GLY A 681 -25.56 -13.20 -29.32
N ALA A 682 -25.35 -12.57 -30.48
CA ALA A 682 -25.79 -13.17 -31.74
C ALA A 682 -24.89 -14.39 -31.99
N ASP A 683 -25.49 -15.57 -31.89
CA ASP A 683 -24.87 -16.91 -31.90
C ASP A 683 -23.51 -17.00 -32.58
N GLY A 684 -22.55 -17.61 -31.86
CA GLY A 684 -21.20 -17.86 -32.32
C GLY A 684 -21.16 -18.47 -33.73
N GLN A 685 -20.84 -17.62 -34.70
CA GLN A 685 -20.21 -17.94 -35.98
C GLN A 685 -19.74 -16.63 -36.62
N ASP A 686 -18.41 -16.48 -36.71
CA ASP A 686 -17.66 -15.59 -37.62
C ASP A 686 -18.39 -14.36 -38.18
N LEU A 687 -18.26 -13.24 -37.47
CA LEU A 687 -18.30 -11.90 -38.09
C LEU A 687 -16.91 -11.22 -38.03
N THR A 688 -15.82 -11.99 -38.12
CA THR A 688 -14.52 -11.45 -38.54
C THR A 688 -14.55 -11.21 -40.05
N GLY A 689 -15.31 -10.19 -40.46
CA GLY A 689 -15.03 -9.49 -41.72
C GLY A 689 -13.73 -8.69 -41.60
N PRO A 690 -13.15 -8.20 -42.72
CA PRO A 690 -11.75 -7.71 -42.81
C PRO A 690 -11.44 -6.41 -42.03
N TYR A 691 -12.28 -6.02 -41.08
CA TYR A 691 -12.13 -4.82 -40.27
C TYR A 691 -12.32 -5.16 -38.79
N GLY A 692 -11.29 -5.70 -38.15
CA GLY A 692 -11.22 -5.65 -36.69
C GLY A 692 -10.39 -6.73 -36.02
N ARG A 693 -9.42 -6.25 -35.23
CA ARG A 693 -8.84 -6.91 -34.04
C ARG A 693 -7.63 -7.84 -34.17
N GLU A 694 -6.78 -7.70 -35.19
CA GLU A 694 -5.37 -8.08 -35.07
C GLU A 694 -4.54 -6.79 -34.92
N GLY A 695 -4.05 -6.51 -33.71
CA GLY A 695 -3.12 -5.39 -33.52
C GLY A 695 -3.02 -4.76 -32.13
N TYR A 696 -3.75 -5.22 -31.11
CA TYR A 696 -3.75 -4.53 -29.80
C TYR A 696 -3.48 -5.41 -28.56
N LEU A 697 -3.09 -6.68 -28.72
CA LEU A 697 -2.78 -7.56 -27.58
C LEU A 697 -1.35 -8.14 -27.55
N ASP A 698 -0.46 -7.71 -28.45
CA ASP A 698 0.90 -8.28 -28.56
C ASP A 698 2.03 -7.37 -28.07
N GLN A 699 1.73 -6.36 -27.23
CA GLN A 699 2.74 -5.39 -26.79
C GLN A 699 3.01 -5.33 -25.27
N GLU A 700 2.48 -6.27 -24.48
CA GLU A 700 2.80 -6.39 -23.04
C GLU A 700 3.32 -7.78 -22.61
N ARG A 701 3.83 -8.59 -23.56
CA ARG A 701 4.54 -9.85 -23.26
C ARG A 701 5.89 -9.93 -23.95
N TYR A 702 6.75 -8.95 -23.72
CA TYR A 702 8.21 -9.10 -23.91
C TYR A 702 8.94 -8.19 -22.94
N ASP A 703 9.20 -8.68 -21.74
CA ASP A 703 10.42 -8.36 -20.98
C ASP A 703 10.57 -9.34 -19.80
N HIS A 704 10.91 -10.59 -20.13
CA HIS A 704 11.66 -11.47 -19.24
C HIS A 704 12.46 -12.47 -20.10
N GLY A 705 13.71 -12.11 -20.34
CA GLY A 705 14.73 -12.98 -20.92
C GLY A 705 16.10 -12.47 -20.52
N GLU A 706 16.60 -12.95 -19.37
CA GLU A 706 18.04 -13.05 -19.11
C GLU A 706 18.62 -14.21 -19.96
N PRO A 707 19.94 -14.26 -20.23
CA PRO A 707 21.04 -13.64 -19.47
C PRO A 707 21.74 -12.44 -20.12
#